data_AF-D3BQV9-F1
#
_entry.id   AF-D3BQV9-F1
#
_cell.length_a   1.000
_cell.length_b   1.000
_cell.length_c   1.000
_cell.angle_alpha   90.00
_cell.angle_beta   90.00
_cell.angle_gamma   90.00
#
_symmetry.space_group_name_H-M   'P 1'
#
loop_
_entity.id
_entity.type
_entity.pdbx_description
1 polymer ?
#
loop_
_entity_poly.entity_id
_entity_poly.type
_entity_poly.pdbx_seq_one_letter_code
_entity_poly.pdbx_strand_id
1 'polypeptide(L)'
;MMQKEVVTSLDEATIIRPIEEWIRYQINDKAVPVFGLTITNREKTLYTKVHHHPDIKTPIPSIDRSLFNVASVSKLFTYVALLQLVEQGKVSLNDLITKYMPSNFAPKNPVDCDPSEPPLYKQITVFNLIRHTSGLIREPLEGNYFNEHQCNLQELVDSMGRSTLVIKPNTCHKYSNAAVAMVGYVIQVASGMIFEDYVQQFVLDPIGMTHCTFKDIWNNTRYSNDDEMRLSVGHMWRYWDETTTDVSVFKEAPLTHFGMNPAGGLKCTLSEINHFLRVFLNGGAPLLKEKTFQFMITPQPLSGPAAEPNTDYHYHPSEMTHGLGVEINQLCGLLLARHGGAINGFASEFRVLPEIGVGIYAVATLDCNNTLSTQLVEYAYHHIISHYFKPSPEIPYDPLTLVTAKSHMKSVIESQSIPNEILDQAMGYYVLDKGDPKTYDLHRFKVYQEYNQKLFIRTSFISKLSWANSPYHPEGMLVTNDRLSFGGQLKLYTSTDGKDTAIESFRRIKDISDNNLFYQPYIPLPPVSSAPQEIPQFLKKLVGHYEAKDQLALIFEDDGTLMICIEWLFIYTLTFVSEQPGCVVFKFATDSLYKDERVTFYLNSDSRPERLELSGIPFFHKHVGPIPGQRQEGVCSSGEAQIILDKSYSVTCPHKAPTSHSLVDLSTLSPTLLTDVKYATTDNFSGIALYKVAKAYLHQQAAESLLRCHQWLEQWGVGLIIYDSYRPWNVTWAMSESVKPEFRGLYVADPNKGSVHNRGGAVDLTLYDLKTGEIIPMQGEYDELSIRSHRSYFGGTSRQRWFKKLLTTAMMNHDFIPYEQEWWHFDYKISFDVLNIPLENL
;
A
#
# COMPACT_ATOMS: atom_id res chain seq x y z
N MET A 1 32.34 -29.74 13.36
CA MET A 1 31.57 -30.74 12.57
C MET A 1 30.10 -30.47 12.85
N MET A 2 29.39 -29.82 11.92
CA MET A 2 27.93 -29.65 12.02
C MET A 2 27.29 -31.04 12.14
N GLN A 3 26.48 -31.26 13.19
CA GLN A 3 25.74 -32.50 13.36
C GLN A 3 24.78 -32.72 12.18
N LYS A 4 24.56 -34.02 11.90
CA LYS A 4 23.80 -34.61 10.79
C LYS A 4 22.44 -33.93 10.55
N GLU A 5 22.05 -33.86 9.28
CA GLU A 5 20.70 -33.47 8.86
C GLU A 5 19.61 -34.13 9.72
N VAL A 6 18.77 -33.33 10.36
CA VAL A 6 17.64 -33.86 11.14
C VAL A 6 16.38 -34.00 10.28
N VAL A 7 16.22 -33.16 9.25
CA VAL A 7 15.09 -33.18 8.33
C VAL A 7 15.54 -33.65 6.94
N THR A 8 15.17 -34.87 6.55
CA THR A 8 15.56 -35.52 5.28
C THR A 8 14.41 -35.70 4.29
N SER A 9 13.18 -35.53 4.75
CA SER A 9 11.93 -35.56 4.01
C SER A 9 10.89 -34.68 4.74
N LEU A 10 9.72 -34.46 4.15
CA LEU A 10 8.59 -33.80 4.79
C LEU A 10 7.38 -34.72 4.71
N ASP A 11 6.66 -34.90 5.81
CA ASP A 11 5.44 -35.70 5.83
C ASP A 11 4.29 -34.98 5.12
N GLU A 12 3.65 -35.68 4.18
CA GLU A 12 2.61 -35.13 3.32
C GLU A 12 1.37 -34.68 4.12
N ALA A 13 0.95 -35.49 5.10
CA ALA A 13 -0.32 -35.28 5.80
C ALA A 13 -0.22 -34.23 6.91
N THR A 14 0.92 -34.17 7.60
CA THR A 14 1.10 -33.37 8.81
C THR A 14 1.93 -32.10 8.58
N ILE A 15 2.68 -32.00 7.48
CA ILE A 15 3.48 -30.81 7.13
C ILE A 15 2.99 -30.18 5.83
N ILE A 16 3.06 -30.90 4.71
CA ILE A 16 2.81 -30.31 3.39
C ILE A 16 1.35 -29.88 3.23
N ARG A 17 0.39 -30.77 3.46
CA ARG A 17 -1.04 -30.48 3.25
C ARG A 17 -1.53 -29.27 4.07
N PRO A 18 -1.25 -29.15 5.39
CA PRO A 18 -1.63 -27.96 6.14
C PRO A 18 -1.04 -26.66 5.61
N ILE A 19 0.22 -26.68 5.17
CA ILE A 19 0.88 -25.51 4.55
C ILE A 19 0.16 -25.13 3.26
N GLU A 20 -0.12 -26.09 2.37
CA GLU A 20 -0.83 -25.81 1.12
C GLU A 20 -2.26 -25.32 1.34
N GLU A 21 -2.98 -25.87 2.31
CA GLU A 21 -4.33 -25.42 2.66
C GLU A 21 -4.32 -23.97 3.11
N TRP A 22 -3.32 -23.57 3.91
CA TRP A 22 -3.17 -22.19 4.33
C TRP A 22 -2.81 -21.25 3.19
N ILE A 23 -1.88 -21.65 2.31
CA ILE A 23 -1.54 -20.87 1.11
C ILE A 23 -2.78 -20.69 0.23
N ARG A 24 -3.55 -21.74 -0.02
CA ARG A 24 -4.78 -21.67 -0.84
C ARG A 24 -5.83 -20.75 -0.21
N TYR A 25 -6.02 -20.82 1.10
CA TYR A 25 -6.93 -19.90 1.80
C TYR A 25 -6.50 -18.45 1.58
N GLN A 26 -5.22 -18.12 1.82
CA GLN A 26 -4.72 -16.75 1.68
C GLN A 26 -4.78 -16.24 0.24
N ILE A 27 -4.42 -17.08 -0.73
CA ILE A 27 -4.52 -16.75 -2.15
C ILE A 27 -5.96 -16.37 -2.52
N ASN A 28 -6.93 -17.21 -2.16
CA ASN A 28 -8.32 -17.01 -2.51
C ASN A 28 -8.93 -15.82 -1.77
N ASP A 29 -8.71 -15.74 -0.45
CA ASP A 29 -9.29 -14.70 0.40
C ASP A 29 -8.72 -13.31 0.09
N LYS A 30 -7.42 -13.24 -0.26
CA LYS A 30 -6.73 -11.97 -0.51
C LYS A 30 -6.55 -11.64 -1.99
N ALA A 31 -7.03 -12.52 -2.88
CA ALA A 31 -6.84 -12.43 -4.33
C ALA A 31 -5.36 -12.35 -4.74
N VAL A 32 -4.45 -13.04 -4.04
CA VAL A 32 -3.03 -13.05 -4.42
C VAL A 32 -2.86 -13.86 -5.71
N PRO A 33 -2.32 -13.29 -6.81
CA PRO A 33 -2.30 -13.99 -8.10
C PRO A 33 -1.51 -15.31 -8.05
N VAL A 34 -0.27 -15.26 -7.53
CA VAL A 34 0.64 -16.41 -7.43
C VAL A 34 1.46 -16.33 -6.14
N PHE A 35 1.67 -17.48 -5.50
CA PHE A 35 2.61 -17.69 -4.40
C PHE A 35 3.48 -18.94 -4.65
N GLY A 36 4.79 -18.73 -4.82
CA GLY A 36 5.79 -19.79 -4.89
C GLY A 36 6.40 -20.06 -3.51
N LEU A 37 6.56 -21.34 -3.17
CA LEU A 37 7.23 -21.80 -1.95
C LEU A 37 8.23 -22.91 -2.28
N THR A 38 9.43 -22.82 -1.70
CA THR A 38 10.41 -23.90 -1.73
C THR A 38 11.06 -24.12 -0.36
N ILE A 39 11.27 -25.39 -0.03
CA ILE A 39 11.86 -25.88 1.23
C ILE A 39 13.00 -26.82 0.87
N THR A 40 14.17 -26.60 1.45
CA THR A 40 15.36 -27.43 1.23
C THR A 40 16.00 -27.80 2.56
N ASN A 41 16.68 -28.95 2.57
CA ASN A 41 17.71 -29.22 3.57
C ASN A 41 19.09 -28.89 2.99
N ARG A 42 20.17 -29.37 3.64
CA ARG A 42 21.57 -29.09 3.27
C ARG A 42 21.96 -29.73 1.93
N GLU A 43 21.32 -30.85 1.59
CA GLU A 43 21.69 -31.68 0.44
C GLU A 43 20.73 -31.53 -0.75
N LYS A 44 19.42 -31.46 -0.51
CA LYS A 44 18.39 -31.57 -1.55
C LYS A 44 17.14 -30.75 -1.26
N THR A 45 16.37 -30.53 -2.33
CA THR A 45 15.06 -29.88 -2.25
C THR A 45 14.08 -30.87 -1.64
N LEU A 46 13.33 -30.43 -0.63
CA LEU A 46 12.32 -31.25 0.05
C LEU A 46 10.92 -31.01 -0.51
N TYR A 47 10.63 -29.77 -0.91
CA TYR A 47 9.34 -29.38 -1.48
C TYR A 47 9.51 -28.11 -2.31
N THR A 48 8.88 -28.05 -3.48
CA THR A 48 8.82 -26.84 -4.32
C THR A 48 7.49 -26.82 -5.06
N LYS A 49 6.75 -25.72 -4.98
CA LYS A 49 5.48 -25.58 -5.70
C LYS A 49 5.11 -24.12 -5.91
N VAL A 50 4.43 -23.87 -7.04
CA VAL A 50 3.72 -22.63 -7.33
C VAL A 50 2.24 -22.86 -7.07
N HIS A 51 1.64 -22.03 -6.22
CA HIS A 51 0.21 -21.94 -5.98
C HIS A 51 -0.32 -20.69 -6.67
N HIS A 52 -1.54 -20.72 -7.19
CA HIS A 52 -2.13 -19.59 -7.92
C HIS A 52 -3.62 -19.44 -7.62
N HIS A 53 -4.13 -18.24 -7.82
CA HIS A 53 -5.56 -17.97 -7.75
C HIS A 53 -6.29 -18.71 -8.89
N PRO A 54 -7.49 -19.29 -8.66
CA PRO A 54 -8.26 -19.96 -9.71
C PRO A 54 -8.60 -19.06 -10.90
N ASP A 55 -8.86 -17.78 -10.65
CA ASP A 55 -9.28 -16.81 -11.67
C ASP A 55 -8.14 -16.02 -12.32
N ILE A 56 -6.88 -16.38 -12.07
CA ILE A 56 -5.70 -15.68 -12.61
C ILE A 56 -5.79 -15.51 -14.14
N LYS A 57 -5.50 -14.29 -14.62
CA LYS A 57 -5.58 -13.95 -16.06
C LYS A 57 -4.22 -14.02 -16.77
N THR A 58 -3.15 -14.24 -16.02
CA THR A 58 -1.77 -14.32 -16.51
C THR A 58 -1.25 -15.76 -16.46
N PRO A 59 -0.27 -16.13 -17.31
CA PRO A 59 0.30 -17.47 -17.36
C PRO A 59 0.87 -17.92 -16.01
N ILE A 60 0.46 -19.10 -15.56
CA ILE A 60 0.95 -19.71 -14.32
C ILE A 60 2.47 -19.89 -14.41
N PRO A 61 3.25 -19.36 -13.45
CA PRO A 61 4.70 -19.52 -13.46
C PRO A 61 5.15 -20.98 -13.33
N SER A 62 6.14 -21.35 -14.13
CA SER A 62 6.86 -22.62 -14.02
C SER A 62 7.93 -22.52 -12.92
N ILE A 63 8.11 -23.60 -12.15
CA ILE A 63 9.15 -23.67 -11.11
C ILE A 63 10.58 -23.55 -11.67
N ASP A 64 10.79 -24.01 -12.90
CA ASP A 64 12.10 -24.09 -13.55
C ASP A 64 12.27 -23.10 -14.70
N ARG A 65 11.17 -22.59 -15.24
CA ARG A 65 11.18 -21.73 -16.45
C ARG A 65 10.66 -20.32 -16.26
N SER A 66 10.15 -20.02 -15.07
CA SER A 66 9.71 -18.67 -14.75
C SER A 66 10.64 -18.04 -13.72
N LEU A 67 11.18 -16.89 -14.12
CA LEU A 67 12.00 -16.06 -13.27
C LEU A 67 11.09 -15.18 -12.42
N PHE A 68 11.37 -15.10 -11.13
CA PHE A 68 10.76 -14.17 -10.21
C PHE A 68 11.79 -13.08 -9.90
N ASN A 69 11.34 -11.83 -9.78
CA ASN A 69 12.17 -10.81 -9.16
C ASN A 69 12.29 -11.14 -7.68
N VAL A 70 13.49 -11.48 -7.20
CA VAL A 70 13.68 -11.83 -5.79
C VAL A 70 13.82 -10.59 -4.89
N ALA A 71 13.76 -9.39 -5.48
CA ALA A 71 13.80 -8.11 -4.78
C ALA A 71 15.03 -8.01 -3.86
N SER A 72 14.89 -7.40 -2.67
CA SER A 72 16.01 -7.14 -1.77
C SER A 72 16.77 -8.36 -1.26
N VAL A 73 16.29 -9.59 -1.46
CA VAL A 73 17.10 -10.81 -1.25
C VAL A 73 18.36 -10.80 -2.14
N SER A 74 18.34 -10.07 -3.26
CA SER A 74 19.49 -9.81 -4.13
C SER A 74 20.72 -9.29 -3.38
N LYS A 75 20.52 -8.53 -2.29
CA LYS A 75 21.62 -7.94 -1.49
C LYS A 75 22.54 -9.01 -0.92
N LEU A 76 21.99 -10.18 -0.57
CA LEU A 76 22.78 -11.30 -0.06
C LEU A 76 23.84 -11.77 -1.06
N PHE A 77 23.47 -11.85 -2.35
CA PHE A 77 24.38 -12.24 -3.43
C PHE A 77 25.46 -11.18 -3.64
N THR A 78 25.08 -9.90 -3.64
CA THR A 78 26.01 -8.77 -3.71
C THR A 78 27.01 -8.79 -2.56
N TYR A 79 26.56 -9.08 -1.33
CA TYR A 79 27.44 -9.10 -0.17
C TYR A 79 28.35 -10.32 -0.15
N VAL A 80 27.87 -11.50 -0.60
CA VAL A 80 28.74 -12.66 -0.82
C VAL A 80 29.84 -12.35 -1.83
N ALA A 81 29.51 -11.71 -2.97
CA ALA A 81 30.49 -11.29 -3.96
C ALA A 81 31.53 -10.31 -3.39
N LEU A 82 31.09 -9.33 -2.59
CA LEU A 82 32.02 -8.43 -1.91
C LEU A 82 32.94 -9.18 -0.94
N LEU A 83 32.38 -10.08 -0.13
CA LEU A 83 33.13 -10.84 0.87
C LEU A 83 34.13 -11.82 0.23
N GLN A 84 33.85 -12.36 -0.95
CA GLN A 84 34.83 -13.10 -1.75
C GLN A 84 36.05 -12.23 -2.10
N LEU A 85 35.84 -10.97 -2.50
CA LEU A 85 36.94 -10.03 -2.77
C LEU A 85 37.69 -9.63 -1.50
N VAL A 86 37.01 -9.60 -0.34
CA VAL A 86 37.65 -9.41 0.97
C VAL A 86 38.55 -10.60 1.31
N GLU A 87 38.09 -11.84 1.12
CA GLU A 87 38.92 -13.04 1.34
C GLU A 87 40.14 -13.10 0.42
N GLN A 88 40.02 -12.55 -0.80
CA GLN A 88 41.11 -12.42 -1.76
C GLN A 88 42.08 -11.27 -1.44
N GLY A 89 41.77 -10.44 -0.44
CA GLY A 89 42.56 -9.26 -0.08
C GLY A 89 42.48 -8.11 -1.09
N LYS A 90 41.52 -8.15 -2.03
CA LYS A 90 41.31 -7.11 -3.06
C LYS A 90 40.52 -5.91 -2.52
N VAL A 91 39.70 -6.15 -1.50
CA VAL A 91 38.92 -5.12 -0.79
C VAL A 91 39.15 -5.27 0.70
N SER A 92 39.36 -4.16 1.40
CA SER A 92 39.26 -4.09 2.85
C SER A 92 37.93 -3.45 3.23
N LEU A 93 37.23 -3.98 4.23
CA LEU A 93 36.01 -3.34 4.75
C LEU A 93 36.29 -1.95 5.35
N ASN A 94 37.54 -1.69 5.75
CA ASN A 94 37.99 -0.38 6.23
C ASN A 94 38.46 0.56 5.10
N ASP A 95 38.47 0.10 3.85
CA ASP A 95 38.78 0.99 2.73
C ASP A 95 37.74 2.11 2.67
N LEU A 96 38.22 3.34 2.45
CA LEU A 96 37.38 4.48 2.14
C LEU A 96 36.74 4.26 0.78
N ILE A 97 35.44 4.53 0.65
CA ILE A 97 34.72 4.29 -0.62
C ILE A 97 35.26 5.17 -1.76
N THR A 98 35.85 6.32 -1.44
CA THR A 98 36.49 7.23 -2.42
C THR A 98 37.66 6.60 -3.18
N LYS A 99 38.23 5.50 -2.67
CA LYS A 99 39.21 4.66 -3.39
C LYS A 99 38.60 4.03 -4.66
N TYR A 100 37.30 3.76 -4.64
CA TYR A 100 36.59 3.05 -5.70
C TYR A 100 35.67 3.97 -6.52
N MET A 101 35.10 5.00 -5.90
CA MET A 101 34.12 5.86 -6.53
C MET A 101 34.73 6.79 -7.61
N PRO A 102 33.94 7.19 -8.63
CA PRO A 102 34.35 8.18 -9.62
C PRO A 102 34.76 9.52 -8.99
N SER A 103 35.58 10.31 -9.70
CA SER A 103 36.12 11.58 -9.18
C SER A 103 35.07 12.66 -8.91
N ASN A 104 33.90 12.57 -9.56
CA ASN A 104 32.74 13.43 -9.31
C ASN A 104 31.88 12.98 -8.11
N PHE A 105 32.20 11.87 -7.44
CA PHE A 105 31.51 11.45 -6.23
C PHE A 105 31.84 12.41 -5.07
N ALA A 106 30.97 13.40 -4.87
CA ALA A 106 31.12 14.43 -3.85
C ALA A 106 29.77 14.85 -3.25
N PRO A 107 28.99 13.92 -2.64
CA PRO A 107 27.72 14.28 -2.06
C PRO A 107 27.90 15.30 -0.93
N LYS A 108 26.92 16.20 -0.80
CA LYS A 108 26.93 17.27 0.20
C LYS A 108 26.74 16.71 1.60
N ASN A 109 27.27 17.41 2.60
CA ASN A 109 26.98 17.11 4.00
C ASN A 109 25.49 17.32 4.30
N PRO A 110 24.94 16.65 5.34
CA PRO A 110 23.56 16.87 5.76
C PRO A 110 23.25 18.34 5.98
N VAL A 111 22.02 18.76 5.66
CA VAL A 111 21.59 20.16 5.67
C VAL A 111 21.74 20.81 7.06
N ASP A 112 21.68 19.99 8.11
CA ASP A 112 21.79 20.44 9.51
C ASP A 112 23.22 20.43 10.05
N CYS A 113 24.22 20.09 9.21
CA CYS A 113 25.62 20.20 9.58
C CYS A 113 26.13 21.63 9.39
N ASP A 114 27.14 22.01 10.18
CA ASP A 114 27.84 23.27 9.99
C ASP A 114 28.49 23.28 8.59
N PRO A 115 28.24 24.29 7.72
CA PRO A 115 28.81 24.39 6.39
C PRO A 115 30.35 24.38 6.35
N SER A 116 31.00 24.67 7.48
CA SER A 116 32.46 24.60 7.65
C SER A 116 33.00 23.19 7.92
N GLU A 117 32.14 22.22 8.26
CA GLU A 117 32.57 20.84 8.46
C GLU A 117 33.16 20.25 7.17
N PRO A 118 34.25 19.46 7.26
CA PRO A 118 34.83 18.82 6.10
C PRO A 118 33.83 17.86 5.42
N PRO A 119 34.01 17.54 4.13
CA PRO A 119 33.10 16.62 3.45
C PRO A 119 33.11 15.23 4.11
N LEU A 120 31.96 14.85 4.68
CA LEU A 120 31.81 13.62 5.46
C LEU A 120 31.88 12.37 4.60
N TYR A 121 31.57 12.48 3.30
CA TYR A 121 31.64 11.35 2.37
C TYR A 121 33.05 10.75 2.27
N LYS A 122 34.10 11.54 2.59
CA LYS A 122 35.49 11.10 2.60
C LYS A 122 35.83 10.14 3.75
N GLN A 123 34.92 9.96 4.71
CA GLN A 123 35.08 9.10 5.87
C GLN A 123 34.26 7.80 5.75
N ILE A 124 33.42 7.67 4.73
CA ILE A 124 32.58 6.51 4.53
C ILE A 124 33.45 5.33 4.10
N THR A 125 33.33 4.20 4.82
CA THR A 125 34.03 2.95 4.49
C THR A 125 33.14 1.98 3.74
N VAL A 126 33.73 0.96 3.12
CA VAL A 126 32.98 -0.16 2.54
C VAL A 126 32.09 -0.83 3.60
N PHE A 127 32.56 -0.95 4.84
CA PHE A 127 31.78 -1.50 5.95
C PHE A 127 30.51 -0.68 6.21
N ASN A 128 30.59 0.66 6.11
CA ASN A 128 29.42 1.53 6.26
C ASN A 128 28.34 1.27 5.23
N LEU A 129 28.71 0.91 4.00
CA LEU A 129 27.73 0.60 2.95
C LEU A 129 26.95 -0.67 3.29
N ILE A 130 27.65 -1.77 3.61
CA ILE A 130 27.02 -3.09 3.82
C ILE A 130 26.29 -3.24 5.15
N ARG A 131 26.59 -2.40 6.15
CA ARG A 131 25.85 -2.34 7.42
C ARG A 131 24.84 -1.19 7.49
N HIS A 132 24.61 -0.48 6.38
CA HIS A 132 23.64 0.62 6.29
C HIS A 132 23.87 1.77 7.29
N THR A 133 25.14 2.19 7.49
CA THR A 133 25.50 3.32 8.37
C THR A 133 26.27 4.42 7.65
N SER A 134 26.16 4.50 6.32
CA SER A 134 26.88 5.48 5.48
C SER A 134 26.25 6.88 5.52
N GLY A 135 24.97 6.98 5.85
CA GLY A 135 24.19 8.22 5.79
C GLY A 135 23.75 8.63 4.38
N LEU A 136 23.94 7.77 3.37
CA LEU A 136 23.41 7.99 2.02
C LEU A 136 21.87 7.97 2.01
N ILE A 137 21.28 8.62 1.01
CA ILE A 137 19.83 8.57 0.73
C ILE A 137 19.34 7.14 0.55
N ARG A 138 18.06 6.86 0.85
CA ARG A 138 17.48 5.52 0.74
C ARG A 138 17.53 5.01 -0.70
N GLU A 139 16.86 5.72 -1.60
CA GLU A 139 16.87 5.41 -3.02
C GLU A 139 17.86 6.31 -3.76
N PRO A 140 18.60 5.77 -4.75
CA PRO A 140 19.55 6.56 -5.54
C PRO A 140 18.83 7.60 -6.40
N LEU A 141 19.49 8.70 -6.77
CA LEU A 141 18.84 9.78 -7.55
C LEU A 141 18.36 9.29 -8.92
N GLU A 142 19.20 8.56 -9.64
CA GLU A 142 18.89 7.96 -10.94
C GLU A 142 18.83 6.42 -10.83
N GLY A 143 18.08 5.77 -11.72
CA GLY A 143 18.05 4.31 -11.80
C GLY A 143 17.33 3.60 -10.66
N ASN A 144 16.59 4.33 -9.82
CA ASN A 144 15.64 3.79 -8.84
C ASN A 144 14.26 3.57 -9.48
N TYR A 145 13.29 3.02 -8.73
CA TYR A 145 11.95 2.68 -9.24
C TYR A 145 10.95 3.84 -9.31
N PHE A 146 11.20 4.96 -8.63
CA PHE A 146 10.45 6.21 -8.77
C PHE A 146 10.84 7.03 -10.01
N ASN A 147 12.02 6.79 -10.58
CA ASN A 147 12.55 7.64 -11.65
C ASN A 147 12.20 7.12 -13.05
N GLU A 148 11.74 8.03 -13.92
CA GLU A 148 11.54 7.78 -15.36
C GLU A 148 12.86 7.41 -16.06
N HIS A 149 13.97 8.04 -15.65
CA HIS A 149 15.30 7.77 -16.15
C HIS A 149 15.83 6.44 -15.63
N GLN A 150 15.75 5.42 -16.49
CA GLN A 150 16.43 4.14 -16.31
C GLN A 150 17.87 4.29 -16.76
N CYS A 151 18.81 3.82 -15.95
CA CYS A 151 20.25 3.95 -16.20
C CYS A 151 20.99 2.69 -15.76
N ASN A 152 22.24 2.53 -16.20
CA ASN A 152 23.11 1.45 -15.74
C ASN A 152 23.78 1.79 -14.40
N LEU A 153 24.53 0.84 -13.84
CA LEU A 153 25.17 1.00 -12.53
C LEU A 153 26.18 2.16 -12.48
N GLN A 154 26.93 2.42 -13.55
CA GLN A 154 27.89 3.54 -13.62
C GLN A 154 27.17 4.87 -13.56
N GLU A 155 26.16 5.05 -14.41
CA GLU A 155 25.36 6.28 -14.49
C GLU A 155 24.66 6.60 -13.16
N LEU A 156 24.15 5.56 -12.49
CA LEU A 156 23.61 5.69 -11.14
C LEU A 156 24.67 6.22 -10.16
N VAL A 157 25.85 5.59 -10.11
CA VAL A 157 26.91 6.00 -9.19
C VAL A 157 27.40 7.42 -9.48
N ASP A 158 27.51 7.80 -10.76
CA ASP A 158 27.86 9.15 -11.18
C ASP A 158 26.82 10.16 -10.68
N SER A 159 25.54 9.80 -10.71
CA SER A 159 24.46 10.66 -10.20
C SER A 159 24.57 10.91 -8.70
N MET A 160 25.07 9.95 -7.93
CA MET A 160 25.17 10.05 -6.47
C MET A 160 26.13 11.15 -6.01
N GLY A 161 27.05 11.59 -6.87
CA GLY A 161 27.89 12.75 -6.61
C GLY A 161 27.12 14.06 -6.39
N ARG A 162 25.88 14.15 -6.88
CA ARG A 162 24.97 15.29 -6.69
C ARG A 162 24.07 15.17 -5.46
N SER A 163 24.08 14.02 -4.78
CA SER A 163 23.19 13.77 -3.64
C SER A 163 23.63 14.55 -2.40
N THR A 164 22.78 14.51 -1.37
CA THR A 164 23.08 15.04 -0.03
C THR A 164 22.98 13.90 0.96
N LEU A 165 23.98 13.74 1.83
CA LEU A 165 23.89 12.78 2.94
C LEU A 165 22.71 13.18 3.84
N VAL A 166 21.94 12.19 4.26
CA VAL A 166 20.76 12.40 5.10
C VAL A 166 21.17 12.58 6.56
N ILE A 167 22.19 11.83 6.99
CA ILE A 167 22.71 11.81 8.36
C ILE A 167 24.24 11.68 8.34
N LYS A 168 24.90 12.00 9.45
CA LYS A 168 26.34 11.75 9.60
C LYS A 168 26.62 10.24 9.60
N PRO A 169 27.69 9.75 8.93
CA PRO A 169 28.05 8.33 8.95
C PRO A 169 28.25 7.80 10.39
N ASN A 170 27.95 6.52 10.62
CA ASN A 170 28.09 5.82 11.91
C ASN A 170 27.19 6.31 13.06
N THR A 171 26.15 7.10 12.79
CA THR A 171 25.26 7.58 13.86
C THR A 171 24.03 6.70 14.08
N CYS A 172 23.43 6.18 13.01
CA CYS A 172 22.34 5.21 13.09
C CYS A 172 22.32 4.27 11.88
N HIS A 173 21.51 3.22 11.97
CA HIS A 173 21.21 2.34 10.84
C HIS A 173 20.12 2.97 9.97
N LYS A 174 20.47 3.28 8.72
CA LYS A 174 19.56 3.78 7.68
C LYS A 174 19.64 2.88 6.45
N TYR A 175 18.59 2.09 6.25
CA TYR A 175 18.47 1.24 5.08
C TYR A 175 18.59 2.06 3.78
N SER A 176 19.46 1.63 2.87
CA SER A 176 19.77 2.37 1.65
C SER A 176 20.08 1.42 0.50
N ASN A 177 19.21 1.42 -0.51
CA ASN A 177 19.43 0.74 -1.78
C ASN A 177 20.57 1.42 -2.55
N ALA A 178 20.70 2.75 -2.44
CA ALA A 178 21.82 3.48 -3.02
C ALA A 178 23.18 2.98 -2.49
N ALA A 179 23.29 2.75 -1.18
CA ALA A 179 24.51 2.21 -0.59
C ALA A 179 24.85 0.82 -1.13
N VAL A 180 23.85 -0.05 -1.36
CA VAL A 180 24.10 -1.39 -1.93
C VAL A 180 24.45 -1.33 -3.42
N ALA A 181 23.84 -0.44 -4.19
CA ALA A 181 24.26 -0.20 -5.57
C ALA A 181 25.74 0.19 -5.63
N MET A 182 26.17 1.10 -4.73
CA MET A 182 27.59 1.45 -4.60
C MET A 182 28.48 0.27 -4.20
N VAL A 183 28.00 -0.70 -3.40
CA VAL A 183 28.73 -1.95 -3.14
C VAL A 183 28.93 -2.76 -4.44
N GLY A 184 27.90 -2.87 -5.27
CA GLY A 184 28.02 -3.47 -6.60
C GLY A 184 29.10 -2.79 -7.45
N TYR A 185 29.19 -1.46 -7.36
CA TYR A 185 30.22 -0.70 -8.07
C TYR A 185 31.63 -0.92 -7.49
N VAL A 186 31.77 -1.05 -6.16
CA VAL A 186 33.05 -1.46 -5.53
C VAL A 186 33.50 -2.82 -6.05
N ILE A 187 32.58 -3.79 -6.16
CA ILE A 187 32.88 -5.12 -6.74
C ILE A 187 33.37 -4.97 -8.18
N GLN A 188 32.70 -4.16 -8.98
CA GLN A 188 33.06 -3.93 -10.38
C GLN A 188 34.48 -3.36 -10.52
N VAL A 189 34.80 -2.30 -9.76
CA VAL A 189 36.13 -1.67 -9.79
C VAL A 189 37.22 -2.59 -9.23
N ALA A 190 36.96 -3.27 -8.11
CA ALA A 190 37.97 -4.11 -7.45
C ALA A 190 38.24 -5.43 -8.19
N SER A 191 37.26 -5.96 -8.91
CA SER A 191 37.40 -7.17 -9.72
C SER A 191 37.91 -6.90 -11.14
N GLY A 192 37.61 -5.72 -11.70
CA GLY A 192 37.84 -5.39 -13.11
C GLY A 192 36.79 -5.99 -14.05
N MET A 193 35.68 -6.51 -13.51
CA MET A 193 34.57 -7.10 -14.27
C MET A 193 33.30 -6.31 -14.05
N ILE A 194 32.37 -6.30 -15.01
CA ILE A 194 31.05 -5.72 -14.75
C ILE A 194 30.35 -6.54 -13.64
N PHE A 195 29.58 -5.86 -12.80
CA PHE A 195 28.98 -6.45 -11.60
C PHE A 195 28.19 -7.74 -11.91
N GLU A 196 27.35 -7.70 -12.95
CA GLU A 196 26.50 -8.81 -13.36
C GLU A 196 27.32 -10.04 -13.76
N ASP A 197 28.43 -9.83 -14.48
CA ASP A 197 29.33 -10.91 -14.91
C ASP A 197 30.07 -11.54 -13.73
N TYR A 198 30.54 -10.71 -12.79
CA TYR A 198 31.21 -11.21 -11.59
C TYR A 198 30.28 -12.10 -10.77
N VAL A 199 29.06 -11.64 -10.51
CA VAL A 199 28.08 -12.41 -9.73
C VAL A 199 27.67 -13.68 -10.47
N GLN A 200 27.44 -13.61 -11.78
CA GLN A 200 27.15 -14.81 -12.57
C GLN A 200 28.29 -15.85 -12.42
N GLN A 201 29.53 -15.46 -12.69
CA GLN A 201 30.67 -16.37 -12.77
C GLN A 201 31.13 -16.90 -11.39
N PHE A 202 31.12 -16.06 -10.35
CA PHE A 202 31.74 -16.39 -9.06
C PHE A 202 30.74 -16.67 -7.92
N VAL A 203 29.45 -16.39 -8.14
CA VAL A 203 28.40 -16.61 -7.13
C VAL A 203 27.35 -17.58 -7.65
N LEU A 204 26.78 -17.37 -8.84
CA LEU A 204 25.65 -18.17 -9.33
C LEU A 204 26.08 -19.49 -9.99
N ASP A 205 27.00 -19.43 -10.95
CA ASP A 205 27.48 -20.61 -11.68
C ASP A 205 28.11 -21.67 -10.76
N PRO A 206 28.93 -21.34 -9.73
CA PRO A 206 29.55 -22.33 -8.86
C PRO A 206 28.57 -23.14 -8.01
N ILE A 207 27.34 -22.65 -7.84
CA ILE A 207 26.26 -23.34 -7.14
C ILE A 207 25.16 -23.80 -8.09
N GLY A 208 25.38 -23.76 -9.40
CA GLY A 208 24.46 -24.26 -10.41
C GLY A 208 23.17 -23.46 -10.53
N MET A 209 23.20 -22.15 -10.29
CA MET A 209 22.07 -21.25 -10.52
C MET A 209 22.16 -20.60 -11.92
N THR A 210 22.14 -21.43 -12.95
CA THR A 210 22.46 -21.03 -14.34
C THR A 210 21.36 -20.24 -15.05
N HIS A 211 20.11 -20.34 -14.59
CA HIS A 211 19.00 -19.56 -15.14
C HIS A 211 18.80 -18.24 -14.38
N CYS A 212 19.22 -18.19 -13.12
CA CYS A 212 19.19 -16.97 -12.33
C CYS A 212 20.25 -15.97 -12.82
N THR A 213 19.88 -14.70 -12.85
CA THR A 213 20.77 -13.66 -13.38
C THR A 213 20.38 -12.26 -12.90
N PHE A 214 21.38 -11.38 -12.81
CA PHE A 214 21.16 -9.92 -12.69
C PHE A 214 21.02 -9.24 -14.06
N LYS A 215 21.22 -9.98 -15.17
CA LYS A 215 21.12 -9.41 -16.52
C LYS A 215 19.69 -9.43 -17.04
N ASP A 216 19.37 -8.51 -17.93
CA ASP A 216 18.08 -8.49 -18.63
C ASP A 216 18.16 -9.23 -19.98
N ILE A 217 18.49 -10.53 -19.94
CA ILE A 217 18.74 -11.36 -21.14
C ILE A 217 17.53 -12.19 -21.58
N TRP A 218 16.51 -12.32 -20.73
CA TRP A 218 15.31 -13.10 -21.03
C TRP A 218 14.20 -12.16 -21.48
N ASN A 219 13.62 -12.46 -22.64
CA ASN A 219 12.68 -11.58 -23.32
C ASN A 219 11.52 -11.19 -22.39
N ASN A 220 11.40 -9.89 -22.13
CA ASN A 220 10.36 -9.28 -21.31
C ASN A 220 8.98 -9.24 -22.02
N THR A 221 8.77 -10.04 -23.07
CA THR A 221 7.49 -10.11 -23.77
C THR A 221 6.49 -10.92 -22.97
N ARG A 222 5.36 -10.27 -22.67
CA ARG A 222 4.39 -10.74 -21.70
C ARG A 222 3.65 -12.02 -22.11
N TYR A 223 3.68 -12.42 -23.40
CA TYR A 223 2.94 -13.59 -23.88
C TYR A 223 3.57 -14.27 -25.13
N SER A 224 4.34 -15.35 -24.93
CA SER A 224 4.58 -16.45 -25.89
C SER A 224 4.83 -17.77 -25.14
N ASN A 225 4.64 -18.91 -25.83
CA ASN A 225 4.51 -20.30 -25.31
C ASN A 225 5.30 -20.65 -24.03
N ASP A 226 4.70 -21.48 -23.17
CA ASP A 226 5.22 -21.98 -21.88
C ASP A 226 6.56 -22.77 -21.94
N ASP A 227 7.13 -22.96 -23.14
CA ASP A 227 8.36 -23.71 -23.33
C ASP A 227 9.65 -22.90 -23.18
N GLU A 228 9.57 -21.56 -23.11
CA GLU A 228 10.73 -20.67 -23.01
C GLU A 228 10.95 -20.10 -21.60
N MET A 229 12.20 -19.70 -21.32
CA MET A 229 12.53 -18.95 -20.11
C MET A 229 11.90 -17.56 -20.15
N ARG A 230 11.15 -17.20 -19.12
CA ARG A 230 10.43 -15.91 -19.06
C ARG A 230 10.39 -15.31 -17.67
N LEU A 231 10.21 -14.00 -17.60
CA LEU A 231 9.86 -13.33 -16.35
C LEU A 231 8.39 -13.62 -16.00
N SER A 232 8.13 -13.88 -14.72
CA SER A 232 6.77 -13.99 -14.18
C SER A 232 6.07 -12.64 -14.23
N VAL A 233 4.74 -12.63 -14.36
CA VAL A 233 3.99 -11.36 -14.34
C VAL A 233 3.79 -10.93 -12.88
N GLY A 234 4.45 -9.84 -12.49
CA GLY A 234 4.22 -9.16 -11.22
C GLY A 234 2.99 -8.26 -11.31
N HIS A 235 2.27 -8.09 -10.20
CA HIS A 235 1.04 -7.29 -10.14
C HIS A 235 1.17 -6.25 -9.03
N MET A 236 0.69 -5.02 -9.25
CA MET A 236 0.82 -3.95 -8.27
C MET A 236 -0.51 -3.60 -7.62
N TRP A 237 -0.44 -3.39 -6.32
CA TRP A 237 -1.52 -2.92 -5.49
C TRP A 237 -1.64 -1.40 -5.54
N ARG A 238 -2.87 -0.89 -5.44
CA ARG A 238 -3.15 0.54 -5.19
C ARG A 238 -4.23 0.66 -4.15
N TYR A 239 -4.14 1.69 -3.31
CA TYR A 239 -5.07 1.89 -2.19
C TYR A 239 -6.56 1.79 -2.58
N TRP A 240 -6.95 2.29 -3.74
CA TRP A 240 -8.35 2.30 -4.17
C TRP A 240 -8.83 1.02 -4.86
N ASP A 241 -7.94 0.05 -5.03
CA ASP A 241 -8.25 -1.28 -5.55
C ASP A 241 -8.78 -2.22 -4.41
N GLU A 242 -8.92 -1.69 -3.18
CA GLU A 242 -9.30 -2.41 -1.96
C GLU A 242 -10.68 -3.09 -1.99
N THR A 243 -11.64 -2.58 -2.76
CA THR A 243 -13.05 -3.01 -2.65
C THR A 243 -13.42 -4.19 -3.54
N THR A 244 -12.54 -4.63 -4.44
CA THR A 244 -12.88 -5.56 -5.51
C THR A 244 -12.16 -6.89 -5.35
N THR A 245 -12.89 -8.00 -5.38
CA THR A 245 -12.33 -9.37 -5.31
C THR A 245 -11.67 -9.83 -6.61
N ASP A 246 -11.65 -9.00 -7.65
CA ASP A 246 -11.15 -9.38 -8.97
C ASP A 246 -9.63 -9.27 -9.06
N VAL A 247 -8.97 -10.39 -9.39
CA VAL A 247 -7.53 -10.44 -9.65
C VAL A 247 -7.09 -9.62 -10.87
N SER A 248 -8.03 -9.21 -11.75
CA SER A 248 -7.76 -8.32 -12.89
C SER A 248 -7.57 -6.86 -12.50
N VAL A 249 -7.90 -6.50 -11.25
CA VAL A 249 -7.82 -5.12 -10.78
C VAL A 249 -6.37 -4.68 -10.63
N PHE A 250 -5.48 -5.62 -10.29
CA PHE A 250 -4.07 -5.30 -10.23
C PHE A 250 -3.54 -5.01 -11.63
N LYS A 251 -2.93 -3.84 -11.78
CA LYS A 251 -2.20 -3.54 -13.00
C LYS A 251 -0.91 -4.36 -13.01
N GLU A 252 -0.58 -4.90 -14.16
CA GLU A 252 0.72 -5.54 -14.37
C GLU A 252 1.82 -4.55 -14.01
N ALA A 253 2.77 -5.00 -13.19
CA ALA A 253 3.89 -4.19 -12.77
C ALA A 253 4.73 -3.78 -14.00
N PRO A 254 5.26 -2.55 -14.03
CA PRO A 254 6.11 -2.10 -15.11
C PRO A 254 7.40 -2.92 -15.12
N LEU A 255 7.88 -3.25 -16.32
CA LEU A 255 9.17 -3.90 -16.51
C LEU A 255 10.24 -2.81 -16.54
N THR A 256 10.97 -2.70 -15.45
CA THR A 256 11.89 -1.58 -15.21
C THR A 256 13.32 -2.06 -15.11
N HIS A 257 14.21 -1.41 -15.84
CA HIS A 257 15.65 -1.65 -15.78
C HIS A 257 16.30 -0.70 -14.78
N PHE A 258 16.70 -1.24 -13.63
CA PHE A 258 17.25 -0.44 -12.54
C PHE A 258 18.77 -0.33 -12.63
N GLY A 259 19.30 0.88 -12.42
CA GLY A 259 20.72 1.06 -12.10
C GLY A 259 21.05 0.47 -10.73
N MET A 260 20.07 0.43 -9.82
CA MET A 260 20.21 -0.17 -8.47
C MET A 260 20.14 -1.71 -8.50
N ASN A 261 20.50 -2.32 -9.64
CA ASN A 261 20.52 -3.76 -9.87
C ASN A 261 21.12 -4.57 -8.69
N PRO A 262 22.28 -4.20 -8.10
CA PRO A 262 22.86 -4.92 -6.96
C PRO A 262 21.98 -4.97 -5.71
N ALA A 263 21.03 -4.04 -5.57
CA ALA A 263 20.16 -3.94 -4.41
C ALA A 263 18.89 -4.79 -4.53
N GLY A 264 18.43 -5.13 -5.75
CA GLY A 264 17.10 -5.72 -5.92
C GLY A 264 16.79 -6.40 -7.25
N GLY A 265 17.75 -6.50 -8.16
CA GLY A 265 17.49 -6.90 -9.55
C GLY A 265 17.80 -8.36 -9.91
N LEU A 266 18.11 -9.23 -8.94
CA LEU A 266 18.25 -10.66 -9.23
C LEU A 266 16.89 -11.23 -9.66
N LYS A 267 16.90 -11.86 -10.84
CA LYS A 267 15.82 -12.67 -11.37
C LYS A 267 16.21 -14.12 -11.19
N CYS A 268 15.33 -14.94 -10.61
CA CYS A 268 15.67 -16.33 -10.30
C CYS A 268 14.48 -17.27 -10.40
N THR A 269 14.73 -18.51 -10.80
CA THR A 269 13.71 -19.56 -10.79
C THR A 269 13.46 -20.04 -9.37
N LEU A 270 12.26 -20.58 -9.13
CA LEU A 270 11.91 -21.08 -7.80
C LEU A 270 12.72 -22.34 -7.44
N SER A 271 13.16 -23.14 -8.43
CA SER A 271 13.96 -24.33 -8.19
C SER A 271 15.42 -24.02 -7.84
N GLU A 272 16.05 -23.09 -8.55
CA GLU A 272 17.49 -22.80 -8.38
C GLU A 272 17.80 -21.99 -7.11
N ILE A 273 16.86 -21.18 -6.60
CA ILE A 273 17.08 -20.40 -5.36
C ILE A 273 17.39 -21.29 -4.14
N ASN A 274 16.99 -22.57 -4.17
CA ASN A 274 17.36 -23.56 -3.15
C ASN A 274 18.86 -23.73 -3.01
N HIS A 275 19.63 -23.55 -4.09
CA HIS A 275 21.07 -23.73 -4.07
C HIS A 275 21.72 -22.66 -3.19
N PHE A 276 21.21 -21.43 -3.20
CA PHE A 276 21.68 -20.37 -2.33
C PHE A 276 21.24 -20.54 -0.88
N LEU A 277 20.03 -21.07 -0.62
CA LEU A 277 19.64 -21.48 0.74
C LEU A 277 20.64 -22.51 1.32
N ARG A 278 21.09 -23.47 0.51
CA ARG A 278 22.09 -24.47 0.93
C ARG A 278 23.45 -23.85 1.23
N VAL A 279 23.86 -22.77 0.57
CA VAL A 279 25.09 -22.03 0.94
C VAL A 279 25.00 -21.55 2.39
N PHE A 280 23.88 -20.95 2.76
CA PHE A 280 23.65 -20.49 4.13
C PHE A 280 23.61 -21.64 5.14
N LEU A 281 22.95 -22.74 4.81
CA LEU A 281 22.91 -23.90 5.68
C LEU A 281 24.33 -24.46 5.86
N ASN A 282 25.10 -24.59 4.78
CA ASN A 282 26.45 -25.18 4.78
C ASN A 282 27.57 -24.21 5.13
N GLY A 283 27.29 -23.21 5.96
CA GLY A 283 28.31 -22.32 6.53
C GLY A 283 29.04 -21.47 5.49
N GLY A 284 28.37 -21.12 4.39
CA GLY A 284 28.93 -20.32 3.30
C GLY A 284 29.55 -21.15 2.17
N ALA A 285 29.72 -22.47 2.33
CA ALA A 285 30.30 -23.30 1.28
C ALA A 285 29.37 -23.43 0.05
N PRO A 286 29.91 -23.47 -1.18
CA PRO A 286 31.33 -23.35 -1.54
C PRO A 286 31.80 -21.89 -1.76
N LEU A 287 30.95 -20.88 -1.51
CA LEU A 287 31.18 -19.50 -1.93
C LEU A 287 32.08 -18.69 -1.00
N LEU A 288 32.05 -18.96 0.31
CA LEU A 288 32.81 -18.28 1.35
C LEU A 288 33.44 -19.30 2.30
N LYS A 289 34.54 -18.91 2.96
CA LYS A 289 35.06 -19.64 4.11
C LYS A 289 34.11 -19.49 5.29
N GLU A 290 34.04 -20.54 6.12
CA GLU A 290 33.16 -20.61 7.29
C GLU A 290 33.28 -19.38 8.21
N LYS A 291 34.51 -18.94 8.50
CA LYS A 291 34.76 -17.74 9.34
C LYS A 291 34.16 -16.46 8.74
N THR A 292 34.25 -16.28 7.42
CA THR A 292 33.70 -15.10 6.73
C THR A 292 32.19 -15.16 6.70
N PHE A 293 31.61 -16.34 6.54
CA PHE A 293 30.17 -16.53 6.61
C PHE A 293 29.63 -16.30 8.03
N GLN A 294 30.30 -16.82 9.05
CA GLN A 294 30.00 -16.53 10.46
C GLN A 294 30.00 -15.02 10.72
N PHE A 295 30.98 -14.31 10.18
CA PHE A 295 31.03 -12.85 10.24
C PHE A 295 29.81 -12.19 9.57
N MET A 296 29.39 -12.67 8.40
CA MET A 296 28.20 -12.19 7.69
C MET A 296 26.91 -12.32 8.52
N ILE A 297 26.76 -13.41 9.27
CA ILE A 297 25.56 -13.67 10.11
C ILE A 297 25.73 -13.20 11.56
N THR A 298 26.84 -12.54 11.90
CA THR A 298 27.06 -11.97 13.24
C THR A 298 26.44 -10.57 13.32
N PRO A 299 25.59 -10.28 14.32
CA PRO A 299 25.07 -8.93 14.51
C PRO A 299 26.18 -7.87 14.64
N GLN A 300 26.08 -6.80 13.86
CA GLN A 300 27.12 -5.76 13.78
C GLN A 300 26.73 -4.48 14.51
N PRO A 301 27.69 -3.76 15.14
CA PRO A 301 27.41 -2.50 15.82
C PRO A 301 27.18 -1.35 14.83
N LEU A 302 26.40 -0.35 15.28
CA LEU A 302 26.11 0.87 14.52
C LEU A 302 27.34 1.74 14.27
N SER A 303 28.28 1.73 15.22
CA SER A 303 29.52 2.51 15.20
C SER A 303 30.67 1.67 15.74
N GLY A 304 31.90 2.12 15.48
CA GLY A 304 33.10 1.39 15.90
C GLY A 304 33.45 0.20 14.99
N PRO A 305 34.43 -0.63 15.43
CA PRO A 305 34.94 -1.74 14.65
C PRO A 305 33.89 -2.84 14.45
N ALA A 306 34.19 -3.76 13.53
CA ALA A 306 33.43 -4.98 13.33
C ALA A 306 33.36 -5.82 14.61
N ALA A 307 32.22 -6.49 14.85
CA ALA A 307 32.10 -7.47 15.92
C ALA A 307 32.96 -8.71 15.60
N GLU A 308 33.45 -9.38 16.65
CA GLU A 308 34.09 -10.68 16.49
C GLU A 308 33.07 -11.70 15.97
N PRO A 309 33.42 -12.51 14.95
CA PRO A 309 32.49 -13.51 14.40
C PRO A 309 32.05 -14.51 15.47
N ASN A 310 30.76 -14.84 15.47
CA ASN A 310 30.25 -15.97 16.26
C ASN A 310 30.97 -17.27 15.90
N THR A 311 31.19 -18.12 16.90
CA THR A 311 31.96 -19.38 16.72
C THR A 311 31.07 -20.61 16.50
N ASP A 312 29.76 -20.46 16.69
CA ASP A 312 28.75 -21.49 16.50
C ASP A 312 27.56 -20.95 15.69
N TYR A 313 26.55 -21.80 15.49
CA TYR A 313 25.33 -21.47 14.78
C TYR A 313 24.12 -21.38 15.72
N HIS A 314 24.33 -21.03 16.98
CA HIS A 314 23.27 -20.86 17.96
C HIS A 314 22.79 -19.41 18.04
N TYR A 315 21.53 -19.23 18.44
CA TYR A 315 21.01 -17.89 18.71
C TYR A 315 21.61 -17.34 20.01
N HIS A 316 22.25 -16.18 19.90
CA HIS A 316 22.73 -15.41 21.05
C HIS A 316 21.90 -14.12 21.15
N PRO A 317 21.16 -13.90 22.25
CA PRO A 317 20.40 -12.67 22.45
C PRO A 317 21.32 -11.45 22.33
N SER A 318 20.92 -10.47 21.52
CA SER A 318 21.67 -9.25 21.26
C SER A 318 20.71 -8.09 21.06
N GLU A 319 21.09 -6.90 21.53
CA GLU A 319 20.38 -5.66 21.19
C GLU A 319 20.58 -5.28 19.71
N MET A 320 21.61 -5.85 19.06
CA MET A 320 21.85 -5.71 17.63
C MET A 320 21.15 -6.84 16.88
N THR A 321 20.33 -6.47 15.90
CA THR A 321 19.48 -7.44 15.16
C THR A 321 19.89 -7.61 13.71
N HIS A 322 20.97 -6.96 13.24
CA HIS A 322 21.38 -6.97 11.84
C HIS A 322 22.81 -7.49 11.68
N GLY A 323 22.97 -8.55 10.89
CA GLY A 323 24.26 -8.94 10.31
C GLY A 323 24.56 -8.15 9.04
N LEU A 324 25.32 -8.74 8.13
CA LEU A 324 25.64 -8.16 6.82
C LEU A 324 24.59 -8.59 5.80
N GLY A 325 23.54 -7.76 5.67
CA GLY A 325 22.41 -8.00 4.77
C GLY A 325 21.49 -9.10 5.22
N VAL A 326 21.57 -9.55 6.46
CA VAL A 326 20.60 -10.46 7.08
C VAL A 326 20.12 -9.85 8.38
N GLU A 327 18.84 -10.03 8.65
CA GLU A 327 18.32 -9.86 10.00
C GLU A 327 18.57 -11.15 10.78
N ILE A 328 19.04 -10.99 12.01
CA ILE A 328 19.35 -12.07 12.94
C ILE A 328 18.34 -12.00 14.08
N ASN A 329 17.57 -13.06 14.24
CA ASN A 329 16.58 -13.23 15.30
C ASN A 329 16.51 -14.70 15.71
N GLN A 330 15.47 -15.08 16.44
CA GLN A 330 15.15 -16.47 16.74
C GLN A 330 13.76 -16.87 16.23
N LEU A 331 13.62 -18.14 15.89
CA LEU A 331 12.32 -18.79 15.76
C LEU A 331 12.34 -20.07 16.59
N CYS A 332 11.44 -20.18 17.56
CA CYS A 332 11.40 -21.33 18.48
C CYS A 332 12.74 -21.55 19.22
N GLY A 333 13.42 -20.47 19.60
CA GLY A 333 14.72 -20.49 20.27
C GLY A 333 15.92 -20.73 19.35
N LEU A 334 15.69 -21.03 18.07
CA LEU A 334 16.72 -21.36 17.09
C LEU A 334 17.17 -20.13 16.31
N LEU A 335 18.45 -20.06 15.95
CA LEU A 335 19.02 -19.00 15.13
C LEU A 335 18.28 -18.88 13.79
N LEU A 336 17.64 -17.74 13.59
CA LEU A 336 17.01 -17.34 12.34
C LEU A 336 17.88 -16.28 11.65
N ALA A 337 18.42 -16.62 10.48
CA ALA A 337 18.91 -15.63 9.54
C ALA A 337 17.87 -15.45 8.43
N ARG A 338 17.42 -14.20 8.23
CA ARG A 338 16.38 -13.87 7.25
C ARG A 338 16.68 -12.63 6.46
N HIS A 339 16.04 -12.50 5.30
CA HIS A 339 15.93 -11.24 4.58
C HIS A 339 14.64 -11.23 3.75
N GLY A 340 13.86 -10.16 3.87
CA GLY A 340 12.67 -9.94 3.04
C GLY A 340 12.99 -9.14 1.77
N GLY A 341 12.09 -9.16 0.79
CA GLY A 341 12.22 -8.36 -0.41
C GLY A 341 10.86 -7.87 -0.92
N ALA A 342 10.83 -6.66 -1.46
CA ALA A 342 9.69 -6.15 -2.22
C ALA A 342 10.22 -5.31 -3.38
N ILE A 343 9.70 -5.53 -4.57
CA ILE A 343 9.98 -4.72 -5.77
C ILE A 343 8.85 -4.91 -6.76
N ASN A 344 8.40 -3.84 -7.43
CA ASN A 344 7.42 -3.82 -8.54
C ASN A 344 6.64 -5.12 -8.76
N GLY A 345 5.58 -5.31 -7.96
CA GLY A 345 4.67 -6.44 -8.06
C GLY A 345 5.20 -7.80 -7.61
N PHE A 346 6.26 -7.81 -6.81
CA PHE A 346 6.78 -8.99 -6.14
C PHE A 346 7.08 -8.72 -4.67
N ALA A 347 6.82 -9.72 -3.83
CA ALA A 347 7.29 -9.77 -2.46
C ALA A 347 7.95 -11.13 -2.21
N SER A 348 9.12 -11.16 -1.58
CA SER A 348 9.90 -12.37 -1.33
C SER A 348 10.32 -12.47 0.14
N GLU A 349 10.57 -13.69 0.59
CA GLU A 349 11.06 -13.99 1.93
C GLU A 349 12.10 -15.10 1.85
N PHE A 350 13.29 -14.84 2.38
CA PHE A 350 14.38 -15.80 2.54
C PHE A 350 14.60 -16.06 4.02
N ARG A 351 14.56 -17.32 4.46
CA ARG A 351 14.83 -17.72 5.85
C ARG A 351 15.62 -19.01 5.92
N VAL A 352 16.57 -19.08 6.84
CA VAL A 352 17.27 -20.31 7.21
C VAL A 352 17.29 -20.51 8.72
N LEU A 353 17.17 -21.76 9.15
CA LEU A 353 17.45 -22.23 10.50
C LEU A 353 18.63 -23.21 10.44
N PRO A 354 19.89 -22.74 10.55
CA PRO A 354 21.07 -23.57 10.37
C PRO A 354 21.16 -24.74 11.35
N GLU A 355 20.68 -24.56 12.58
CA GLU A 355 20.69 -25.56 13.67
C GLU A 355 19.93 -26.84 13.28
N ILE A 356 18.79 -26.71 12.61
CA ILE A 356 17.99 -27.84 12.13
C ILE A 356 18.26 -28.19 10.66
N GLY A 357 19.09 -27.38 9.98
CA GLY A 357 19.48 -27.60 8.59
C GLY A 357 18.36 -27.39 7.58
N VAL A 358 17.42 -26.47 7.85
CA VAL A 358 16.26 -26.20 6.97
C VAL A 358 16.30 -24.76 6.47
N GLY A 359 16.09 -24.59 5.17
CA GLY A 359 15.94 -23.30 4.51
C GLY A 359 14.63 -23.22 3.74
N ILE A 360 14.00 -22.05 3.76
CA ILE A 360 12.74 -21.78 3.06
C ILE A 360 12.87 -20.46 2.30
N TYR A 361 12.43 -20.48 1.05
CA TYR A 361 12.22 -19.29 0.23
C TYR A 361 10.78 -19.24 -0.26
N ALA A 362 10.19 -18.06 -0.20
CA ALA A 362 8.86 -17.79 -0.73
C ALA A 362 8.86 -16.53 -1.60
N VAL A 363 7.95 -16.49 -2.58
CA VAL A 363 7.74 -15.32 -3.44
C VAL A 363 6.29 -15.20 -3.88
N ALA A 364 5.72 -14.01 -3.78
CA ALA A 364 4.41 -13.66 -4.31
C ALA A 364 4.56 -12.77 -5.54
N THR A 365 3.67 -12.89 -6.52
CA THR A 365 3.59 -11.98 -7.70
C THR A 365 2.61 -10.84 -7.46
N LEU A 366 2.64 -10.30 -6.24
CA LEU A 366 1.93 -9.10 -5.83
C LEU A 366 2.79 -8.40 -4.78
N ASP A 367 2.99 -7.09 -4.92
CA ASP A 367 3.75 -6.27 -3.98
C ASP A 367 3.06 -6.16 -2.61
N CYS A 368 3.81 -5.68 -1.61
CA CYS A 368 3.34 -5.51 -0.23
C CYS A 368 2.78 -6.77 0.48
N ASN A 369 2.98 -7.95 -0.11
CA ASN A 369 2.71 -9.26 0.49
C ASN A 369 3.81 -9.77 1.44
N ASN A 370 4.63 -8.89 2.00
CA ASN A 370 5.73 -9.28 2.89
C ASN A 370 5.23 -9.92 4.19
N THR A 371 4.14 -9.38 4.75
CA THR A 371 3.50 -9.92 5.96
C THR A 371 2.96 -11.33 5.70
N LEU A 372 2.27 -11.52 4.57
CA LEU A 372 1.79 -12.83 4.12
C LEU A 372 2.93 -13.85 4.01
N SER A 373 3.98 -13.46 3.27
CA SER A 373 5.13 -14.33 3.02
C SER A 373 5.82 -14.72 4.33
N THR A 374 5.95 -13.76 5.25
CA THR A 374 6.47 -13.99 6.61
C THR A 374 5.64 -15.01 7.38
N GLN A 375 4.33 -14.82 7.48
CA GLN A 375 3.46 -15.71 8.24
C GLN A 375 3.38 -17.12 7.64
N LEU A 376 3.35 -17.24 6.30
CA LEU A 376 3.33 -18.53 5.62
C LEU A 376 4.62 -19.32 5.84
N VAL A 377 5.77 -18.66 5.75
CA VAL A 377 7.07 -19.30 5.99
C VAL A 377 7.24 -19.67 7.47
N GLU A 378 6.81 -18.81 8.39
CA GLU A 378 6.83 -19.10 9.82
C GLU A 378 5.95 -20.29 10.17
N TYR A 379 4.75 -20.36 9.60
CA TYR A 379 3.85 -21.50 9.76
C TYR A 379 4.45 -22.80 9.24
N ALA A 380 5.15 -22.76 8.10
CA ALA A 380 5.85 -23.91 7.56
C ALA A 380 6.93 -24.41 8.53
N TYR A 381 7.75 -23.51 9.09
CA TYR A 381 8.73 -23.87 10.11
C TYR A 381 8.08 -24.46 11.37
N HIS A 382 6.97 -23.90 11.83
CA HIS A 382 6.24 -24.43 12.97
C HIS A 382 5.81 -25.88 12.76
N HIS A 383 5.26 -26.24 11.60
CA HIS A 383 4.92 -27.63 11.30
C HIS A 383 6.14 -28.54 11.25
N ILE A 384 7.22 -28.11 10.59
CA ILE A 384 8.47 -28.88 10.51
C ILE A 384 9.03 -29.14 11.91
N ILE A 385 9.15 -28.09 12.74
CA ILE A 385 9.69 -28.18 14.09
C ILE A 385 8.84 -29.13 14.94
N SER A 386 7.51 -28.99 14.86
CA SER A 386 6.58 -29.80 15.63
C SER A 386 6.58 -31.29 15.27
N HIS A 387 6.87 -31.60 14.02
CA HIS A 387 6.85 -32.97 13.53
C HIS A 387 8.14 -33.71 13.90
N TYR A 388 9.29 -33.07 13.72
CA TYR A 388 10.58 -33.74 13.82
C TYR A 388 11.24 -33.65 15.20
N PHE A 389 10.86 -32.68 16.03
CA PHE A 389 11.62 -32.38 17.24
C PHE A 389 10.75 -32.45 18.49
N LYS A 390 11.36 -32.84 19.61
CA LYS A 390 10.80 -32.74 20.97
C LYS A 390 11.56 -31.66 21.74
N PRO A 391 10.92 -30.95 22.69
CA PRO A 391 11.61 -29.92 23.46
C PRO A 391 12.81 -30.54 24.19
N SER A 392 13.98 -29.93 24.06
CA SER A 392 15.20 -30.38 24.75
C SER A 392 16.19 -29.22 24.93
N PRO A 393 17.24 -29.38 25.75
CA PRO A 393 18.32 -28.39 25.82
C PRO A 393 19.04 -28.15 24.49
N GLU A 394 19.06 -29.14 23.59
CA GLU A 394 19.68 -29.01 22.26
C GLU A 394 18.81 -28.26 21.26
N ILE A 395 17.48 -28.30 21.45
CA ILE A 395 16.49 -27.59 20.62
C ILE A 395 15.50 -26.96 21.58
N PRO A 396 15.82 -25.76 22.09
CA PRO A 396 15.05 -25.08 23.13
C PRO A 396 13.80 -24.43 22.53
N TYR A 397 12.83 -25.25 22.14
CA TYR A 397 11.55 -24.76 21.65
C TYR A 397 10.43 -24.90 22.68
N ASP A 398 9.50 -23.94 22.65
CA ASP A 398 8.29 -23.95 23.47
C ASP A 398 7.10 -24.55 22.69
N PRO A 399 6.56 -25.71 23.12
CA PRO A 399 5.35 -26.29 22.52
C PRO A 399 4.17 -25.32 22.47
N LEU A 400 4.08 -24.37 23.39
CA LEU A 400 3.00 -23.38 23.44
C LEU A 400 3.04 -22.44 22.24
N THR A 401 4.21 -22.02 21.78
CA THR A 401 4.38 -21.13 20.61
C THR A 401 3.81 -21.76 19.34
N LEU A 402 4.05 -23.06 19.13
CA LEU A 402 3.48 -23.81 18.01
C LEU A 402 1.96 -23.86 18.05
N VAL A 403 1.40 -24.22 19.21
CA VAL A 403 -0.06 -24.33 19.35
C VAL A 403 -0.68 -22.94 19.20
N THR A 404 0.00 -21.90 19.66
CA THR A 404 -0.39 -20.49 19.46
C THR A 404 -0.43 -20.12 17.98
N ALA A 405 0.59 -20.46 17.20
CA ALA A 405 0.61 -20.20 15.75
C ALA A 405 -0.52 -20.94 15.01
N LYS A 406 -0.75 -22.23 15.30
CA LYS A 406 -1.85 -23.01 14.69
C LYS A 406 -3.22 -22.46 15.09
N SER A 407 -3.39 -22.13 16.37
CA SER A 407 -4.62 -21.55 16.93
C SER A 407 -4.91 -20.18 16.36
N HIS A 408 -3.88 -19.35 16.19
CA HIS A 408 -3.98 -18.05 15.57
C HIS A 408 -4.50 -18.16 14.14
N MET A 409 -3.93 -19.06 13.33
CA MET A 409 -4.40 -19.21 11.97
C MET A 409 -5.84 -19.67 11.89
N LYS A 410 -6.23 -20.63 12.74
CA LYS A 410 -7.63 -21.04 12.85
C LYS A 410 -8.53 -19.85 13.20
N SER A 411 -8.12 -19.02 14.16
CA SER A 411 -8.89 -17.84 14.55
C SER A 411 -9.00 -16.82 13.41
N VAL A 412 -7.96 -16.66 12.58
CA VAL A 412 -7.98 -15.79 11.40
C VAL A 412 -8.99 -16.29 10.36
N ILE A 413 -8.98 -17.60 10.07
CA ILE A 413 -9.94 -18.25 9.14
C ILE A 413 -11.37 -18.09 9.62
N GLU A 414 -11.59 -18.23 10.93
CA GLU A 414 -12.92 -18.18 11.57
C GLU A 414 -13.31 -16.76 12.01
N SER A 415 -12.55 -15.73 11.59
CA SER A 415 -12.84 -14.35 11.98
C SER A 415 -14.16 -13.85 11.38
N GLN A 416 -14.90 -13.06 12.15
CA GLN A 416 -16.23 -12.57 11.85
C GLN A 416 -16.32 -11.04 12.04
N SER A 417 -17.49 -10.46 11.77
CA SER A 417 -17.77 -9.07 12.12
C SER A 417 -17.59 -8.82 13.61
N ILE A 418 -17.15 -7.61 13.96
CA ILE A 418 -16.91 -7.23 15.34
C ILE A 418 -18.24 -7.15 16.11
N PRO A 419 -18.35 -7.74 17.30
CA PRO A 419 -19.54 -7.63 18.14
C PRO A 419 -19.91 -6.17 18.43
N ASN A 420 -21.21 -5.84 18.42
CA ASN A 420 -21.70 -4.48 18.64
C ASN A 420 -21.26 -3.91 19.99
N GLU A 421 -21.12 -4.76 21.01
CA GLU A 421 -20.71 -4.38 22.37
C GLU A 421 -19.27 -3.86 22.43
N ILE A 422 -18.45 -4.22 21.44
CA ILE A 422 -17.01 -3.92 21.37
C ILE A 422 -16.72 -2.78 20.39
N LEU A 423 -17.61 -2.58 19.42
CA LEU A 423 -17.49 -1.60 18.35
C LEU A 423 -17.23 -0.19 18.89
N ASP A 424 -18.04 0.28 19.84
CA ASP A 424 -17.89 1.60 20.47
C ASP A 424 -16.64 1.74 21.34
N GLN A 425 -16.20 0.63 21.94
CA GLN A 425 -15.02 0.60 22.82
C GLN A 425 -13.73 0.69 22.01
N ALA A 426 -13.67 -0.01 20.89
CA ALA A 426 -12.49 -0.07 20.03
C ALA A 426 -12.25 1.22 19.24
N MET A 427 -13.29 1.97 18.87
CA MET A 427 -13.14 3.22 18.10
C MET A 427 -12.37 4.30 18.87
N GLY A 428 -11.48 5.01 18.21
CA GLY A 428 -10.77 6.14 18.81
C GLY A 428 -9.34 6.32 18.32
N TYR A 429 -8.65 7.29 18.93
CA TYR A 429 -7.22 7.52 18.73
C TYR A 429 -6.43 6.82 19.81
N TYR A 430 -5.36 6.17 19.42
CA TYR A 430 -4.52 5.38 20.30
C TYR A 430 -3.10 5.93 20.24
N VAL A 431 -2.50 6.11 21.40
CA VAL A 431 -1.11 6.55 21.54
C VAL A 431 -0.33 5.58 22.41
N LEU A 432 0.93 5.38 22.07
CA LEU A 432 1.83 4.53 22.84
C LEU A 432 1.98 5.08 24.27
N ASP A 433 1.85 4.21 25.28
CA ASP A 433 1.87 4.55 26.70
C ASP A 433 3.29 4.91 27.22
N LYS A 434 3.87 6.02 26.73
CA LYS A 434 5.16 6.56 27.18
C LYS A 434 5.04 8.03 27.58
N GLY A 435 4.40 8.31 28.71
CA GLY A 435 4.68 9.36 29.72
C GLY A 435 4.96 10.83 29.38
N ASP A 436 5.34 11.22 28.16
CA ASP A 436 5.63 12.60 27.78
C ASP A 436 4.56 13.15 26.82
N PRO A 437 3.71 14.09 27.29
CA PRO A 437 2.71 14.76 26.47
C PRO A 437 3.25 15.50 25.24
N LYS A 438 4.56 15.72 25.14
CA LYS A 438 5.20 16.38 23.99
C LYS A 438 5.61 15.41 22.88
N THR A 439 5.43 14.10 23.07
CA THR A 439 5.82 13.04 22.12
C THR A 439 4.64 12.29 21.49
N TYR A 440 3.40 12.77 21.71
CA TYR A 440 2.16 12.13 21.22
C TYR A 440 2.13 11.84 19.71
N ASP A 441 2.92 12.53 18.89
CA ASP A 441 2.99 12.33 17.44
C ASP A 441 3.83 11.13 16.98
N LEU A 442 4.63 10.49 17.86
CA LEU A 442 5.65 9.56 17.39
C LEU A 442 5.16 8.11 17.20
N HIS A 443 4.07 7.70 17.86
CA HIS A 443 3.46 6.38 17.69
C HIS A 443 1.96 6.43 18.01
N ARG A 444 1.15 6.78 17.00
CA ARG A 444 -0.30 6.82 17.11
C ARG A 444 -0.97 6.05 15.99
N PHE A 445 -2.13 5.47 16.28
CA PHE A 445 -3.01 4.95 15.25
C PHE A 445 -4.44 5.30 15.56
N LYS A 446 -5.30 5.07 14.58
CA LYS A 446 -6.73 5.35 14.69
C LYS A 446 -7.52 4.11 14.40
N VAL A 447 -8.50 3.80 15.24
CA VAL A 447 -9.54 2.82 14.93
C VAL A 447 -10.81 3.57 14.59
N TYR A 448 -11.39 3.23 13.45
CA TYR A 448 -12.54 3.93 12.88
C TYR A 448 -13.38 2.97 12.05
N GLN A 449 -14.64 3.26 11.86
CA GLN A 449 -15.56 2.35 11.15
C GLN A 449 -15.65 2.75 9.66
N GLU A 450 -16.14 1.90 8.76
CA GLU A 450 -16.65 2.27 7.43
C GLU A 450 -18.15 1.96 7.25
N TYR A 451 -18.73 2.40 6.12
CA TYR A 451 -20.09 2.01 5.71
C TYR A 451 -20.27 0.48 5.87
N ASN A 452 -21.43 0.04 6.37
CA ASN A 452 -21.78 -1.36 6.72
C ASN A 452 -21.14 -1.96 7.99
N GLN A 453 -20.84 -1.16 9.02
CA GLN A 453 -20.33 -1.65 10.33
C GLN A 453 -18.97 -2.35 10.28
N LYS A 454 -18.22 -2.20 9.18
CA LYS A 454 -16.84 -2.69 9.09
C LYS A 454 -15.94 -1.78 9.90
N LEU A 455 -15.05 -2.30 10.72
CA LEU A 455 -14.08 -1.49 11.46
C LEU A 455 -12.73 -1.55 10.78
N PHE A 456 -11.94 -0.49 10.91
CA PHE A 456 -10.63 -0.32 10.30
C PHE A 456 -9.68 0.29 11.31
N ILE A 457 -8.41 -0.09 11.22
CA ILE A 457 -7.29 0.54 11.89
C ILE A 457 -6.44 1.24 10.85
N ARG A 458 -6.09 2.50 11.11
CA ARG A 458 -5.12 3.27 10.32
C ARG A 458 -3.84 3.47 11.12
N THR A 459 -2.80 2.79 10.68
CA THR A 459 -1.40 2.98 11.07
C THR A 459 -0.67 3.69 9.91
N SER A 460 0.45 3.15 9.45
CA SER A 460 1.02 3.46 8.13
C SER A 460 0.24 2.81 6.97
N PHE A 461 -0.69 1.90 7.28
CA PHE A 461 -1.64 1.31 6.34
C PHE A 461 -3.05 1.52 6.87
N ILE A 462 -4.05 1.27 6.02
CA ILE A 462 -5.43 1.09 6.47
C ILE A 462 -5.74 -0.40 6.39
N SER A 463 -6.24 -0.94 7.50
CA SER A 463 -6.52 -2.36 7.61
C SER A 463 -7.89 -2.60 8.23
N LYS A 464 -8.70 -3.47 7.62
CA LYS A 464 -9.96 -3.94 8.17
C LYS A 464 -9.70 -4.76 9.43
N LEU A 465 -10.41 -4.41 10.50
CA LEU A 465 -10.51 -5.17 11.72
C LEU A 465 -11.68 -6.15 11.65
N SER A 466 -11.40 -7.37 12.07
CA SER A 466 -12.36 -8.45 12.28
C SER A 466 -12.24 -8.97 13.71
N TRP A 467 -13.17 -9.81 14.12
CA TRP A 467 -13.19 -10.41 15.45
C TRP A 467 -12.94 -11.90 15.37
N ALA A 468 -12.04 -12.40 16.21
CA ALA A 468 -11.70 -13.81 16.23
C ALA A 468 -11.69 -14.36 17.65
N ASN A 469 -12.21 -15.57 17.82
CA ASN A 469 -12.07 -16.32 19.06
C ASN A 469 -10.84 -17.22 18.96
N SER A 470 -10.05 -17.27 20.02
CA SER A 470 -8.90 -18.17 20.11
C SER A 470 -8.93 -18.87 21.46
N PRO A 471 -8.55 -20.15 21.56
CA PRO A 471 -8.26 -20.81 22.84
C PRO A 471 -7.42 -19.98 23.82
N TYR A 472 -6.57 -19.09 23.31
CA TYR A 472 -5.73 -18.18 24.10
C TYR A 472 -6.38 -16.84 24.44
N HIS A 473 -7.46 -16.51 23.74
CA HIS A 473 -8.26 -15.31 23.92
C HIS A 473 -9.74 -15.72 23.93
N PRO A 474 -10.21 -16.36 25.01
CA PRO A 474 -11.58 -16.87 25.10
C PRO A 474 -12.62 -15.75 25.08
N GLU A 475 -12.23 -14.54 25.48
CA GLU A 475 -13.03 -13.32 25.38
C GLU A 475 -12.98 -12.69 23.97
N GLY A 476 -12.28 -13.33 23.02
CA GLY A 476 -12.05 -12.87 21.65
C GLY A 476 -10.96 -11.81 21.52
N MET A 477 -10.61 -11.47 20.27
CA MET A 477 -9.53 -10.54 19.94
C MET A 477 -9.78 -9.87 18.59
N LEU A 478 -9.28 -8.64 18.43
CA LEU A 478 -9.29 -7.95 17.15
C LEU A 478 -8.21 -8.54 16.24
N VAL A 479 -8.53 -8.70 14.96
CA VAL A 479 -7.61 -9.23 13.96
C VAL A 479 -7.64 -8.34 12.72
N THR A 480 -6.49 -7.86 12.27
CA THR A 480 -6.33 -7.22 10.97
C THR A 480 -6.16 -8.31 9.92
N ASN A 481 -7.24 -8.70 9.24
CA ASN A 481 -7.23 -9.78 8.25
C ASN A 481 -7.79 -9.30 6.91
N ASP A 482 -7.09 -8.37 6.28
CA ASP A 482 -7.34 -7.91 4.91
C ASP A 482 -6.14 -8.21 4.01
N ARG A 483 -6.14 -7.61 2.82
CA ARG A 483 -5.14 -7.78 1.77
C ARG A 483 -3.75 -7.22 2.07
N LEU A 484 -3.57 -6.44 3.14
CA LEU A 484 -2.26 -5.88 3.53
C LEU A 484 -1.75 -6.48 4.83
N SER A 485 -2.66 -6.85 5.73
CA SER A 485 -2.34 -7.20 7.11
C SER A 485 -2.30 -8.70 7.41
N PHE A 486 -2.99 -9.53 6.62
CA PHE A 486 -2.88 -11.00 6.62
C PHE A 486 -3.11 -11.71 7.97
N GLY A 487 -3.81 -11.10 8.91
CA GLY A 487 -4.13 -11.71 10.20
C GLY A 487 -3.26 -11.18 11.34
N GLY A 488 -2.93 -9.90 11.40
CA GLY A 488 -2.29 -9.33 12.59
C GLY A 488 -3.21 -9.41 13.81
N GLN A 489 -2.70 -9.84 14.96
CA GLN A 489 -3.46 -9.88 16.21
C GLN A 489 -3.37 -8.54 16.94
N LEU A 490 -4.48 -8.08 17.49
CA LEU A 490 -4.57 -6.87 18.31
C LEU A 490 -5.40 -7.15 19.57
N LYS A 491 -4.74 -7.20 20.72
CA LYS A 491 -5.39 -7.42 22.01
C LYS A 491 -6.06 -6.16 22.49
N LEU A 492 -7.36 -6.27 22.76
CA LEU A 492 -8.16 -5.23 23.40
C LEU A 492 -8.15 -5.46 24.91
N TYR A 493 -7.83 -4.44 25.69
CA TYR A 493 -7.90 -4.44 27.14
C TYR A 493 -8.90 -3.38 27.56
N THR A 494 -9.94 -3.78 28.30
CA THR A 494 -10.92 -2.84 28.85
C THR A 494 -10.90 -2.90 30.38
N SER A 495 -10.98 -1.75 31.04
CA SER A 495 -11.16 -1.67 32.49
C SER A 495 -12.46 -2.32 32.95
N THR A 496 -12.54 -2.66 34.24
CA THR A 496 -13.72 -3.30 34.85
C THR A 496 -15.00 -2.47 34.75
N ASP A 497 -14.91 -1.16 34.56
CA ASP A 497 -16.04 -0.26 34.37
C ASP A 497 -16.38 0.00 32.89
N GLY A 498 -15.66 -0.62 31.95
CA GLY A 498 -15.91 -0.50 30.52
C GLY A 498 -15.40 0.80 29.87
N LYS A 499 -14.75 1.69 30.63
CA LYS A 499 -14.45 3.07 30.19
C LYS A 499 -13.04 3.28 29.65
N ASP A 500 -12.09 2.46 30.07
CA ASP A 500 -10.69 2.60 29.69
C ASP A 500 -10.32 1.47 28.76
N THR A 501 -10.14 1.79 27.49
CA THR A 501 -9.76 0.82 26.47
C THR A 501 -8.32 1.07 26.03
N ALA A 502 -7.54 0.00 25.97
CA ALA A 502 -6.23 -0.04 25.36
C ALA A 502 -6.21 -1.11 24.27
N ILE A 503 -5.45 -0.87 23.22
CA ILE A 503 -5.13 -1.88 22.22
C ILE A 503 -3.63 -2.09 22.30
N GLU A 504 -3.22 -3.29 22.69
CA GLU A 504 -1.83 -3.60 23.04
C GLU A 504 -1.26 -2.59 24.06
N SER A 505 -0.10 -2.01 23.78
CA SER A 505 0.56 -0.98 24.59
C SER A 505 0.05 0.44 24.33
N PHE A 506 -1.04 0.60 23.59
CA PHE A 506 -1.57 1.90 23.21
C PHE A 506 -2.86 2.22 23.95
N ARG A 507 -2.92 3.39 24.58
CA ARG A 507 -4.12 3.86 25.29
C ARG A 507 -4.98 4.71 24.38
N ARG A 508 -6.29 4.51 24.47
CA ARG A 508 -7.27 5.39 23.83
C ARG A 508 -7.21 6.79 24.44
N ILE A 509 -7.05 7.82 23.61
CA ILE A 509 -7.17 9.22 24.04
C ILE A 509 -8.64 9.55 24.25
N LYS A 510 -8.97 10.08 25.44
CA LYS A 510 -10.35 10.38 25.86
C LYS A 510 -10.78 11.83 25.61
N ASP A 511 -9.83 12.76 25.64
CA ASP A 511 -10.09 14.22 25.66
C ASP A 511 -9.76 14.93 24.33
N ILE A 512 -9.73 14.21 23.20
CA ILE A 512 -9.67 14.90 21.91
C ILE A 512 -11.04 15.51 21.69
N SER A 513 -11.09 16.85 21.66
CA SER A 513 -12.32 17.66 21.59
C SER A 513 -13.38 17.07 20.65
N ASP A 514 -14.65 17.26 21.03
CA ASP A 514 -15.87 16.86 20.32
C ASP A 514 -16.00 17.41 18.86
N ASN A 515 -14.95 18.02 18.31
CA ASN A 515 -14.86 18.54 16.95
C ASN A 515 -14.06 17.65 15.98
N ASN A 516 -13.58 16.49 16.42
CA ASN A 516 -12.68 15.67 15.61
C ASN A 516 -13.42 14.66 14.73
N LEU A 517 -13.75 15.16 13.55
CA LEU A 517 -14.58 14.49 12.57
C LEU A 517 -13.75 13.78 11.50
N PHE A 518 -13.41 12.54 11.81
CA PHE A 518 -12.59 11.69 10.95
C PHE A 518 -13.33 10.38 10.73
N TYR A 519 -13.74 10.08 9.49
CA TYR A 519 -14.38 8.82 9.04
C TYR A 519 -14.90 7.94 10.21
N GLN A 520 -16.05 8.27 10.80
CA GLN A 520 -16.70 7.44 11.84
C GLN A 520 -18.14 7.12 11.43
N PRO A 521 -18.41 6.13 10.58
CA PRO A 521 -19.75 5.68 10.36
C PRO A 521 -20.28 5.00 11.61
N TYR A 522 -21.50 5.38 11.94
CA TYR A 522 -22.45 4.70 12.79
C TYR A 522 -22.18 4.64 14.30
N ILE A 523 -21.96 5.82 14.88
CA ILE A 523 -22.76 6.27 16.03
C ILE A 523 -23.67 7.38 15.48
N PRO A 524 -24.91 7.61 15.98
CA PRO A 524 -25.57 8.90 15.78
C PRO A 524 -24.55 10.01 16.05
N LEU A 525 -24.41 10.97 15.13
CA LEU A 525 -23.43 12.06 15.30
C LEU A 525 -23.52 12.56 16.75
N PRO A 526 -22.39 12.68 17.48
CA PRO A 526 -22.43 13.16 18.86
C PRO A 526 -23.21 14.48 18.91
N PRO A 527 -23.91 14.75 20.02
CA PRO A 527 -24.73 15.95 20.12
C PRO A 527 -23.83 17.18 19.98
N VAL A 528 -23.97 17.85 18.84
CA VAL A 528 -23.30 19.09 18.43
C VAL A 528 -21.77 18.97 18.26
N SER A 529 -21.32 18.40 17.14
CA SER A 529 -19.96 18.60 16.63
C SER A 529 -19.96 19.67 15.52
N SER A 530 -19.21 20.74 15.69
CA SER A 530 -18.97 21.69 14.59
C SER A 530 -18.02 21.07 13.56
N ALA A 531 -18.19 21.39 12.27
CA ALA A 531 -17.27 20.95 11.22
C ALA A 531 -15.81 21.30 11.56
N PRO A 532 -14.80 20.49 11.17
CA PRO A 532 -13.40 20.84 11.37
C PRO A 532 -13.10 22.21 10.77
N GLN A 533 -12.19 22.95 11.41
CA GLN A 533 -11.75 24.24 10.90
C GLN A 533 -11.16 24.08 9.49
N GLU A 534 -11.36 25.09 8.65
CA GLU A 534 -10.63 25.17 7.39
C GLU A 534 -9.13 25.25 7.68
N ILE A 535 -8.36 24.41 7.01
CA ILE A 535 -6.92 24.48 7.10
C ILE A 535 -6.40 25.75 6.42
N PRO A 536 -5.24 26.27 6.81
CA PRO A 536 -4.63 27.41 6.13
C PRO A 536 -4.59 27.23 4.61
N GLN A 537 -4.98 28.27 3.87
CA GLN A 537 -5.11 28.21 2.41
C GLN A 537 -3.82 27.74 1.72
N PHE A 538 -2.64 28.04 2.29
CA PHE A 538 -1.37 27.58 1.75
C PHE A 538 -1.20 26.05 1.82
N LEU A 539 -1.59 25.40 2.93
CA LEU A 539 -1.57 23.94 3.06
C LEU A 539 -2.59 23.29 2.14
N LYS A 540 -3.78 23.90 2.00
CA LYS A 540 -4.83 23.44 1.10
C LYS A 540 -4.35 23.36 -0.35
N LYS A 541 -3.46 24.26 -0.79
CA LYS A 541 -2.86 24.23 -2.12
C LYS A 541 -1.90 23.06 -2.34
N LEU A 542 -1.34 22.47 -1.28
CA LEU A 542 -0.40 21.34 -1.38
C LEU A 542 -1.12 19.98 -1.45
N VAL A 543 -2.41 19.93 -1.10
CA VAL A 543 -3.23 18.73 -1.20
C VAL A 543 -3.47 18.42 -2.68
N GLY A 544 -3.15 17.20 -3.10
CA GLY A 544 -3.24 16.81 -4.51
C GLY A 544 -2.48 15.54 -4.84
N HIS A 545 -2.55 15.16 -6.11
CA HIS A 545 -1.86 14.00 -6.66
C HIS A 545 -0.53 14.46 -7.25
N TYR A 546 0.53 13.70 -6.99
CA TYR A 546 1.85 13.97 -7.55
C TYR A 546 2.44 12.68 -8.10
N GLU A 547 2.93 12.71 -9.33
CA GLU A 547 3.41 11.51 -10.01
C GLU A 547 4.88 11.61 -10.38
N ALA A 548 5.56 10.47 -10.29
CA ALA A 548 6.88 10.24 -10.84
C ALA A 548 6.85 8.89 -11.56
N LYS A 549 7.01 8.86 -12.89
CA LYS A 549 6.85 7.62 -13.68
C LYS A 549 5.54 6.89 -13.36
N ASP A 550 5.62 5.60 -13.05
CA ASP A 550 4.54 4.72 -12.60
C ASP A 550 4.47 4.72 -11.07
N GLN A 551 4.53 5.87 -10.40
CA GLN A 551 4.40 6.00 -8.94
C GLN A 551 3.58 7.24 -8.60
N LEU A 552 2.72 7.13 -7.58
CA LEU A 552 1.91 8.21 -7.06
C LEU A 552 2.29 8.55 -5.61
N ALA A 553 2.44 9.83 -5.35
CA ALA A 553 2.39 10.43 -4.03
C ALA A 553 1.08 11.22 -3.90
N LEU A 554 0.15 10.76 -3.07
CA LEU A 554 -1.07 11.51 -2.74
C LEU A 554 -0.84 12.32 -1.47
N ILE A 555 -0.90 13.65 -1.60
CA ILE A 555 -0.87 14.55 -0.46
C ILE A 555 -2.29 14.88 -0.05
N PHE A 556 -2.60 14.69 1.22
CA PHE A 556 -3.91 15.00 1.79
C PHE A 556 -3.76 15.59 3.17
N GLU A 557 -4.79 16.25 3.66
CA GLU A 557 -4.79 16.80 5.01
C GLU A 557 -5.64 15.93 5.93
N ASP A 558 -5.14 15.67 7.13
CA ASP A 558 -5.82 14.98 8.21
C ASP A 558 -5.52 15.63 9.57
N ASP A 559 -6.55 16.15 10.21
CA ASP A 559 -6.53 16.84 11.51
C ASP A 559 -5.53 18.01 11.58
N GLY A 560 -5.61 18.89 10.59
CA GLY A 560 -4.69 20.02 10.44
C GLY A 560 -3.27 19.63 10.02
N THR A 561 -3.01 18.34 9.80
CA THR A 561 -1.68 17.82 9.47
C THR A 561 -1.63 17.33 8.04
N LEU A 562 -0.55 17.62 7.30
CA LEU A 562 -0.36 17.02 5.99
C LEU A 562 0.09 15.56 6.12
N MET A 563 -0.48 14.74 5.25
CA MET A 563 -0.20 13.32 5.12
C MET A 563 0.26 13.06 3.69
N ILE A 564 1.11 12.06 3.53
CA ILE A 564 1.57 11.58 2.23
C ILE A 564 1.29 10.09 2.13
N CYS A 565 0.57 9.67 1.09
CA CYS A 565 0.50 8.27 0.68
C CYS A 565 1.49 8.07 -0.46
N ILE A 566 2.55 7.29 -0.24
CA ILE A 566 3.60 6.96 -1.22
C ILE A 566 3.75 5.46 -1.36
N GLU A 567 4.43 5.03 -2.44
CA GLU A 567 4.57 3.60 -2.78
C GLU A 567 3.18 2.92 -2.79
N TRP A 568 2.18 3.65 -3.30
CA TRP A 568 0.78 3.23 -3.48
C TRP A 568 -0.10 3.03 -2.26
N LEU A 569 0.48 2.88 -1.06
CA LEU A 569 -0.30 2.46 0.12
C LEU A 569 0.32 2.83 1.48
N PHE A 570 1.56 3.31 1.53
CA PHE A 570 2.17 3.76 2.79
C PHE A 570 1.77 5.19 3.10
N ILE A 571 1.03 5.37 4.19
CA ILE A 571 0.55 6.65 4.68
C ILE A 571 1.47 7.12 5.81
N TYR A 572 2.14 8.26 5.59
CA TYR A 572 3.00 8.88 6.59
C TYR A 572 2.57 10.30 6.91
N THR A 573 2.83 10.72 8.14
CA THR A 573 2.63 12.10 8.58
C THR A 573 3.80 12.97 8.15
N LEU A 574 3.49 14.19 7.68
CA LEU A 574 4.45 15.23 7.33
C LEU A 574 4.45 16.34 8.39
N THR A 575 5.62 16.58 8.99
CA THR A 575 5.83 17.70 9.92
C THR A 575 6.45 18.87 9.19
N PHE A 576 5.84 20.06 9.30
CA PHE A 576 6.38 21.30 8.75
C PHE A 576 7.76 21.60 9.32
N VAL A 577 8.69 22.02 8.46
CA VAL A 577 10.06 22.40 8.84
C VAL A 577 10.28 23.89 8.59
N SER A 578 10.06 24.36 7.37
CA SER A 578 10.26 25.77 7.01
C SER A 578 9.56 26.14 5.70
N GLU A 579 9.40 27.44 5.48
CA GLU A 579 8.96 28.04 4.22
C GLU A 579 10.03 29.02 3.73
N GLN A 580 10.32 29.00 2.44
CA GLN A 580 11.25 29.90 1.76
C GLN A 580 10.59 30.41 0.46
N PRO A 581 11.07 31.52 -0.15
CA PRO A 581 10.51 31.99 -1.41
C PRO A 581 10.52 30.88 -2.49
N GLY A 582 9.32 30.46 -2.91
CA GLY A 582 9.13 29.43 -3.93
C GLY A 582 9.20 27.97 -3.44
N CYS A 583 9.44 27.70 -2.15
CA CYS A 583 9.38 26.33 -1.65
C CYS A 583 8.97 26.17 -0.18
N VAL A 584 8.41 25.00 0.15
CA VAL A 584 7.99 24.62 1.51
C VAL A 584 8.59 23.26 1.85
N VAL A 585 9.15 23.12 3.05
CA VAL A 585 9.88 21.93 3.48
C VAL A 585 9.15 21.24 4.62
N PHE A 586 8.99 19.92 4.48
CA PHE A 586 8.47 19.00 5.48
C PHE A 586 9.45 17.87 5.75
N LYS A 587 9.25 17.14 6.84
CA LYS A 587 9.93 15.87 7.15
C LYS A 587 8.91 14.79 7.50
N PHE A 588 9.30 13.53 7.33
CA PHE A 588 8.48 12.41 7.78
C PHE A 588 8.51 12.27 9.30
N ALA A 589 7.44 11.70 9.86
CA ALA A 589 7.41 11.22 11.24
C ALA A 589 8.41 10.07 11.47
N THR A 590 8.75 9.80 12.74
CA THR A 590 9.85 8.89 13.12
C THR A 590 9.58 7.41 12.83
N ASP A 591 8.33 7.04 12.61
CA ASP A 591 7.85 5.70 12.29
C ASP A 591 7.93 5.37 10.79
N SER A 592 8.33 6.33 9.95
CA SER A 592 8.46 6.14 8.51
C SER A 592 9.78 5.48 8.09
N LEU A 593 9.75 4.73 6.98
CA LEU A 593 10.95 4.29 6.23
C LEU A 593 11.82 5.47 5.74
N TYR A 594 11.23 6.67 5.71
CA TYR A 594 11.83 7.93 5.29
C TYR A 594 12.02 8.92 6.45
N LYS A 595 11.99 8.46 7.72
CA LYS A 595 12.04 9.32 8.92
C LYS A 595 13.17 10.34 8.97
N ASP A 596 14.30 10.04 8.33
CA ASP A 596 15.47 10.91 8.30
C ASP A 596 15.46 11.87 7.10
N GLU A 597 14.52 11.70 6.16
CA GLU A 597 14.44 12.39 4.87
C GLU A 597 13.42 13.54 4.87
N ARG A 598 13.56 14.43 3.88
CA ARG A 598 12.71 15.63 3.72
C ARG A 598 11.88 15.56 2.45
N VAL A 599 10.73 16.22 2.51
CA VAL A 599 9.84 16.48 1.38
C VAL A 599 9.84 17.99 1.11
N THR A 600 10.22 18.40 -0.09
CA THR A 600 10.23 19.80 -0.50
C THR A 600 9.21 20.05 -1.59
N PHE A 601 8.22 20.90 -1.35
CA PHE A 601 7.29 21.38 -2.37
C PHE A 601 7.88 22.60 -3.07
N TYR A 602 7.93 22.59 -4.39
CA TYR A 602 8.31 23.73 -5.21
C TYR A 602 7.05 24.37 -5.79
N LEU A 603 6.93 25.68 -5.62
CA LEU A 603 5.73 26.45 -5.95
C LEU A 603 5.99 27.36 -7.15
N ASN A 604 4.99 27.50 -8.01
CA ASN A 604 4.99 28.49 -9.09
C ASN A 604 4.74 29.92 -8.57
N SER A 605 4.69 30.89 -9.49
CA SER A 605 4.42 32.31 -9.17
C SER A 605 3.09 32.56 -8.46
N ASP A 606 2.09 31.68 -8.62
CA ASP A 606 0.77 31.78 -7.96
C ASP A 606 0.73 31.02 -6.61
N SER A 607 1.91 30.60 -6.14
CA SER A 607 2.10 29.75 -4.96
C SER A 607 1.32 28.43 -5.04
N ARG A 608 1.15 27.87 -6.25
CA ARG A 608 0.61 26.52 -6.46
C ARG A 608 1.77 25.54 -6.63
N PRO A 609 1.65 24.31 -6.13
CA PRO A 609 2.72 23.33 -6.26
C PRO A 609 2.89 22.91 -7.73
N GLU A 610 4.12 22.97 -8.22
CA GLU A 610 4.51 22.38 -9.52
C GLU A 610 4.99 20.95 -9.33
N ARG A 611 5.75 20.71 -8.24
CA ARG A 611 6.30 19.40 -7.89
C ARG A 611 6.57 19.30 -6.40
N LEU A 612 6.56 18.09 -5.86
CA LEU A 612 7.31 17.77 -4.65
C LEU A 612 8.62 17.08 -5.00
N GLU A 613 9.57 17.15 -4.08
CA GLU A 613 10.83 16.44 -4.16
C GLU A 613 11.05 15.65 -2.88
N LEU A 614 11.25 14.34 -3.01
CA LEU A 614 11.60 13.41 -1.94
C LEU A 614 13.07 13.05 -2.07
N SER A 615 13.94 13.65 -1.25
CA SER A 615 15.39 13.37 -1.26
C SER A 615 16.05 13.47 -2.65
N GLY A 616 15.67 14.48 -3.44
CA GLY A 616 16.18 14.68 -4.80
C GLY A 616 15.37 14.00 -5.91
N ILE A 617 14.34 13.23 -5.56
CA ILE A 617 13.45 12.56 -6.52
C ILE A 617 12.22 13.44 -6.77
N PRO A 618 12.01 13.95 -8.01
CA PRO A 618 10.89 14.83 -8.32
C PRO A 618 9.60 14.04 -8.60
N PHE A 619 8.49 14.49 -8.00
CA PHE A 619 7.13 14.08 -8.31
C PHE A 619 6.34 15.31 -8.75
N PHE A 620 5.82 15.29 -9.97
CA PHE A 620 5.13 16.43 -10.58
C PHE A 620 3.66 16.44 -10.20
N HIS A 621 3.13 17.62 -9.86
CA HIS A 621 1.73 17.76 -9.53
C HIS A 621 0.85 17.37 -10.73
N LYS A 622 -0.09 16.46 -10.50
CA LYS A 622 -1.04 15.98 -11.50
C LYS A 622 -2.44 16.41 -11.13
N HIS A 623 -3.11 17.03 -12.10
CA HIS A 623 -4.54 17.29 -11.99
C HIS A 623 -5.32 15.98 -12.15
N VAL A 624 -6.15 15.65 -11.18
CA VAL A 624 -7.07 14.52 -11.23
C VAL A 624 -8.50 15.06 -11.15
N GLY A 625 -9.32 14.68 -12.12
CA GLY A 625 -10.70 15.17 -12.26
C GLY A 625 -10.89 16.14 -13.43
N PRO A 626 -12.08 16.75 -13.53
CA PRO A 626 -12.40 17.67 -14.62
C PRO A 626 -11.52 18.92 -14.58
N ILE A 627 -11.13 19.41 -15.76
CA ILE A 627 -10.47 20.71 -15.93
C ILE A 627 -11.52 21.66 -16.53
N PRO A 628 -11.76 22.84 -15.95
CA PRO A 628 -12.73 23.79 -16.49
C PRO A 628 -12.50 24.06 -17.98
N GLY A 629 -13.57 23.92 -18.77
CA GLY A 629 -13.54 24.11 -20.22
C GLY A 629 -12.88 22.99 -21.02
N GLN A 630 -12.42 21.91 -20.38
CA GLN A 630 -11.89 20.72 -21.06
C GLN A 630 -12.80 19.52 -20.87
N ARG A 631 -12.85 18.68 -21.91
CA ARG A 631 -13.58 17.41 -21.90
C ARG A 631 -12.86 16.39 -21.02
N GLN A 632 -13.63 15.67 -20.19
CA GLN A 632 -13.10 14.55 -19.41
C GLN A 632 -12.67 13.39 -20.33
N GLU A 633 -11.63 12.67 -19.93
CA GLU A 633 -11.20 11.48 -20.67
C GLU A 633 -12.32 10.42 -20.71
N GLY A 634 -12.51 9.77 -21.85
CA GLY A 634 -13.54 8.73 -22.01
C GLY A 634 -14.96 9.23 -22.25
N VAL A 635 -15.16 10.55 -22.31
CA VAL A 635 -16.42 11.19 -22.74
C VAL A 635 -16.30 11.64 -24.20
N CYS A 636 -17.40 11.55 -24.98
CA CYS A 636 -17.45 12.07 -26.35
C CYS A 636 -17.47 13.60 -26.38
N SER A 637 -17.25 14.21 -27.56
CA SER A 637 -17.40 15.66 -27.71
C SER A 637 -18.86 16.11 -27.50
N SER A 638 -19.06 17.40 -27.17
CA SER A 638 -20.39 17.98 -27.02
C SER A 638 -21.23 17.87 -28.30
N GLY A 639 -20.61 17.97 -29.48
CA GLY A 639 -21.28 17.76 -30.76
C GLY A 639 -21.76 16.32 -30.97
N GLU A 640 -20.94 15.33 -30.61
CA GLU A 640 -21.33 13.92 -30.63
C GLU A 640 -22.43 13.63 -29.60
N ALA A 641 -22.31 14.17 -28.39
CA ALA A 641 -23.31 14.04 -27.34
C ALA A 641 -24.67 14.60 -27.79
N GLN A 642 -24.69 15.71 -28.54
CA GLN A 642 -25.92 16.28 -29.08
C GLN A 642 -26.57 15.36 -30.10
N ILE A 643 -25.78 14.79 -31.03
CA ILE A 643 -26.28 13.83 -32.03
C ILE A 643 -26.84 12.57 -31.33
N ILE A 644 -26.17 12.10 -30.28
CA ILE A 644 -26.60 10.97 -29.46
C ILE A 644 -27.92 11.29 -28.73
N LEU A 645 -28.04 12.47 -28.14
CA LEU A 645 -29.26 12.93 -27.47
C LEU A 645 -30.42 13.01 -28.45
N ASP A 646 -30.23 13.61 -29.63
CA ASP A 646 -31.26 13.71 -30.66
C ASP A 646 -31.73 12.32 -31.12
N LYS A 647 -30.78 11.38 -31.28
CA LYS A 647 -31.09 9.98 -31.61
C LYS A 647 -31.86 9.29 -30.49
N SER A 648 -31.59 9.59 -29.22
CA SER A 648 -32.19 8.92 -28.06
C SER A 648 -33.72 8.97 -28.07
N TYR A 649 -34.33 10.05 -28.58
CA TYR A 649 -35.78 10.22 -28.65
C TYR A 649 -36.46 9.25 -29.64
N SER A 650 -35.70 8.65 -30.57
CA SER A 650 -36.19 7.63 -31.49
C SER A 650 -35.96 6.20 -31.00
N VAL A 651 -35.18 6.02 -29.93
CA VAL A 651 -34.87 4.70 -29.37
C VAL A 651 -36.04 4.23 -28.52
N THR A 652 -36.53 3.02 -28.80
CA THR A 652 -37.63 2.43 -28.02
C THR A 652 -37.13 2.00 -26.65
N CYS A 653 -37.77 2.53 -25.60
CA CYS A 653 -37.52 2.08 -24.22
C CYS A 653 -37.93 0.60 -24.08
N PRO A 654 -37.04 -0.30 -23.64
CA PRO A 654 -37.36 -1.71 -23.46
C PRO A 654 -38.26 -1.96 -22.24
N HIS A 655 -38.45 -0.96 -21.37
CA HIS A 655 -39.27 -1.05 -20.18
C HIS A 655 -40.67 -0.48 -20.44
N LYS A 656 -41.69 -1.23 -20.01
CA LYS A 656 -43.08 -0.80 -20.15
C LYS A 656 -43.38 0.32 -19.15
N ALA A 657 -43.63 1.53 -19.64
CA ALA A 657 -43.98 2.65 -18.79
C ALA A 657 -45.38 2.47 -18.16
N PRO A 658 -45.55 2.78 -16.86
CA PRO A 658 -46.85 2.77 -16.21
C PRO A 658 -47.76 3.90 -16.72
N THR A 659 -49.08 3.73 -16.59
CA THR A 659 -50.09 4.69 -17.06
C THR A 659 -50.26 5.92 -16.16
N SER A 660 -49.62 5.93 -14.99
CA SER A 660 -49.65 7.01 -14.01
C SER A 660 -48.33 7.06 -13.25
N HIS A 661 -47.97 8.23 -12.72
CA HIS A 661 -46.79 8.43 -11.88
C HIS A 661 -47.16 9.11 -10.56
N SER A 662 -46.29 8.96 -9.55
CA SER A 662 -46.39 9.64 -8.25
C SER A 662 -45.19 10.56 -8.02
N LEU A 663 -44.70 11.19 -9.10
CA LEU A 663 -43.61 12.17 -9.03
C LEU A 663 -44.07 13.49 -8.41
N VAL A 664 -43.24 14.08 -7.56
CA VAL A 664 -43.44 15.35 -6.85
C VAL A 664 -42.31 16.31 -7.21
N ASP A 665 -42.65 17.55 -7.54
CA ASP A 665 -41.69 18.63 -7.80
C ASP A 665 -41.00 19.04 -6.50
N LEU A 666 -39.68 18.83 -6.43
CA LEU A 666 -38.90 19.06 -5.21
C LEU A 666 -38.85 20.53 -4.79
N SER A 667 -39.00 21.47 -5.73
CA SER A 667 -39.00 22.91 -5.45
C SER A 667 -40.19 23.34 -4.56
N THR A 668 -41.21 22.50 -4.47
CA THR A 668 -42.42 22.76 -3.68
C THR A 668 -42.31 22.29 -2.22
N LEU A 669 -41.27 21.51 -1.88
CA LEU A 669 -41.17 20.86 -0.57
C LEU A 669 -40.69 21.79 0.54
N SER A 670 -39.74 22.67 0.25
CA SER A 670 -39.19 23.66 1.20
C SER A 670 -38.53 24.82 0.45
N PRO A 671 -38.67 26.08 0.91
CA PRO A 671 -37.98 27.22 0.32
C PRO A 671 -36.45 27.20 0.51
N THR A 672 -35.94 26.38 1.43
CA THR A 672 -34.52 26.16 1.71
C THR A 672 -33.97 24.90 1.04
N LEU A 673 -34.82 24.12 0.35
CA LEU A 673 -34.36 23.02 -0.49
C LEU A 673 -34.08 23.59 -1.89
N LEU A 674 -32.80 23.76 -2.22
CA LEU A 674 -32.39 24.42 -3.46
C LEU A 674 -32.24 23.40 -4.59
N THR A 675 -32.37 23.88 -5.83
CA THR A 675 -32.16 23.08 -7.03
C THR A 675 -31.16 23.78 -7.94
N ASP A 676 -30.16 23.05 -8.41
CA ASP A 676 -29.21 23.46 -9.44
C ASP A 676 -29.11 22.32 -10.46
N VAL A 677 -30.17 22.17 -11.26
CA VAL A 677 -30.36 21.00 -12.13
C VAL A 677 -29.30 20.99 -13.24
N LYS A 678 -28.16 20.33 -12.96
CA LYS A 678 -26.93 20.40 -13.75
C LYS A 678 -27.13 20.00 -15.21
N TYR A 679 -27.91 18.96 -15.43
CA TYR A 679 -28.23 18.45 -16.76
C TYR A 679 -29.18 19.35 -17.57
N ALA A 680 -29.77 20.41 -17.00
CA ALA A 680 -30.46 21.46 -17.75
C ALA A 680 -29.53 22.58 -18.25
N THR A 681 -28.22 22.48 -17.96
CA THR A 681 -27.19 23.45 -18.33
C THR A 681 -26.04 22.74 -19.05
N THR A 682 -24.97 23.47 -19.42
CA THR A 682 -23.73 22.87 -19.92
C THR A 682 -22.76 22.45 -18.81
N ASP A 683 -23.09 22.70 -17.54
CA ASP A 683 -22.28 22.36 -16.37
C ASP A 683 -22.52 20.91 -15.93
N ASN A 684 -22.09 19.97 -16.78
CA ASN A 684 -22.17 18.53 -16.56
C ASN A 684 -21.13 17.80 -17.41
N PHE A 685 -20.96 16.49 -17.22
CA PHE A 685 -19.89 15.72 -17.89
C PHE A 685 -19.97 15.76 -19.44
N SER A 686 -21.17 15.92 -20.01
CA SER A 686 -21.39 15.92 -21.47
C SER A 686 -21.15 17.27 -22.15
N GLY A 687 -21.13 18.36 -21.38
CA GLY A 687 -20.96 19.73 -21.87
C GLY A 687 -22.16 20.28 -22.68
N ILE A 688 -23.32 19.61 -22.65
CA ILE A 688 -24.57 20.06 -23.28
C ILE A 688 -25.74 19.99 -22.29
N ALA A 689 -26.80 20.75 -22.54
CA ALA A 689 -28.05 20.59 -21.80
C ALA A 689 -28.79 19.33 -22.28
N LEU A 690 -28.91 18.34 -21.41
CA LEU A 690 -29.64 17.10 -21.64
C LEU A 690 -31.13 17.25 -21.29
N TYR A 691 -31.46 18.16 -20.39
CA TYR A 691 -32.83 18.52 -20.01
C TYR A 691 -33.24 19.85 -20.63
N LYS A 692 -34.51 19.95 -21.04
CA LYS A 692 -35.08 21.20 -21.58
C LYS A 692 -35.58 22.15 -20.49
N VAL A 693 -35.85 21.62 -19.30
CA VAL A 693 -36.36 22.37 -18.15
C VAL A 693 -35.51 22.06 -16.92
N ALA A 694 -35.21 23.07 -16.11
CA ALA A 694 -34.47 22.93 -14.86
C ALA A 694 -35.43 22.59 -13.71
N LYS A 695 -36.03 21.40 -13.75
CA LYS A 695 -36.91 20.90 -12.70
C LYS A 695 -36.40 19.57 -12.15
N ALA A 696 -36.63 19.34 -10.85
CA ALA A 696 -36.25 18.13 -10.14
C ALA A 696 -37.49 17.44 -9.56
N TYR A 697 -37.61 16.14 -9.77
CA TYR A 697 -38.75 15.34 -9.34
C TYR A 697 -38.31 14.05 -8.66
N LEU A 698 -39.01 13.63 -7.61
CA LEU A 698 -38.86 12.29 -7.02
C LEU A 698 -40.23 11.64 -6.85
N HIS A 699 -40.26 10.31 -6.77
CA HIS A 699 -41.42 9.59 -6.30
C HIS A 699 -41.82 10.10 -4.91
N GLN A 700 -43.12 10.25 -4.63
CA GLN A 700 -43.65 10.87 -3.43
C GLN A 700 -43.01 10.35 -2.13
N GLN A 701 -42.87 9.02 -1.99
CA GLN A 701 -42.24 8.43 -0.79
C GLN A 701 -40.76 8.85 -0.63
N ALA A 702 -40.01 8.92 -1.73
CA ALA A 702 -38.62 9.37 -1.71
C ALA A 702 -38.54 10.89 -1.44
N ALA A 703 -39.45 11.69 -2.01
CA ALA A 703 -39.57 13.12 -1.77
C ALA A 703 -39.86 13.45 -0.29
N GLU A 704 -40.79 12.72 0.33
CA GLU A 704 -41.11 12.86 1.76
C GLU A 704 -39.92 12.47 2.66
N SER A 705 -39.18 11.42 2.30
CA SER A 705 -37.94 11.04 2.99
C SER A 705 -36.83 12.09 2.82
N LEU A 706 -36.67 12.65 1.61
CA LEU A 706 -35.70 13.71 1.34
C LEU A 706 -36.02 14.98 2.13
N LEU A 707 -37.29 15.35 2.27
CA LEU A 707 -37.70 16.50 3.08
C LEU A 707 -37.33 16.29 4.56
N ARG A 708 -37.54 15.09 5.12
CA ARG A 708 -37.10 14.77 6.49
C ARG A 708 -35.58 14.87 6.63
N CYS A 709 -34.84 14.41 5.63
CA CYS A 709 -33.38 14.55 5.58
C CYS A 709 -32.93 16.02 5.56
N HIS A 710 -33.54 16.84 4.70
CA HIS A 710 -33.27 18.27 4.62
C HIS A 710 -33.52 18.97 5.96
N GLN A 711 -34.69 18.75 6.57
CA GLN A 711 -35.06 19.33 7.88
C GLN A 711 -34.13 18.88 9.01
N TRP A 712 -33.59 17.66 8.91
CA TRP A 712 -32.60 17.17 9.85
C TRP A 712 -31.26 17.91 9.66
N LEU A 713 -30.82 18.11 8.42
CA LEU A 713 -29.60 18.85 8.09
C LEU A 713 -29.65 20.33 8.46
N GLU A 714 -30.83 20.96 8.43
CA GLU A 714 -30.99 22.36 8.85
C GLU A 714 -30.56 22.59 10.31
N GLN A 715 -30.72 21.57 11.17
CA GLN A 715 -30.27 21.62 12.57
C GLN A 715 -28.73 21.64 12.68
N TRP A 716 -28.02 21.26 11.61
CA TRP A 716 -26.57 21.32 11.47
C TRP A 716 -26.10 22.59 10.76
N GLY A 717 -27.01 23.53 10.43
CA GLY A 717 -26.68 24.78 9.74
C GLY A 717 -26.42 24.63 8.25
N VAL A 718 -26.78 23.50 7.64
CA VAL A 718 -26.59 23.23 6.21
C VAL A 718 -27.91 22.83 5.54
N GLY A 719 -28.04 23.13 4.25
CA GLY A 719 -29.16 22.70 3.43
C GLY A 719 -28.72 21.86 2.24
N LEU A 720 -29.69 21.29 1.50
CA LEU A 720 -29.44 20.49 0.30
C LEU A 720 -29.58 21.33 -0.98
N ILE A 721 -28.69 21.07 -1.95
CA ILE A 721 -28.85 21.48 -3.35
C ILE A 721 -29.01 20.22 -4.19
N ILE A 722 -30.09 20.13 -4.96
CA ILE A 722 -30.36 19.01 -5.86
C ILE A 722 -29.75 19.27 -7.24
N TYR A 723 -28.85 18.39 -7.67
CA TYR A 723 -28.19 18.41 -8.97
C TYR A 723 -28.90 17.55 -10.02
N ASP A 724 -29.36 16.37 -9.63
CA ASP A 724 -30.21 15.51 -10.46
C ASP A 724 -31.17 14.67 -9.62
N SER A 725 -32.24 14.18 -10.25
CA SER A 725 -33.28 13.38 -9.60
C SER A 725 -33.95 12.44 -10.62
N TYR A 726 -35.27 12.48 -10.80
CA TYR A 726 -35.92 11.74 -11.88
C TYR A 726 -35.30 12.08 -13.24
N ARG A 727 -34.80 11.04 -13.92
CA ARG A 727 -34.19 11.13 -15.25
C ARG A 727 -35.00 10.29 -16.24
N PRO A 728 -35.50 10.84 -17.35
CA PRO A 728 -36.13 10.02 -18.40
C PRO A 728 -35.17 8.94 -18.94
N TRP A 729 -35.68 7.75 -19.26
CA TRP A 729 -34.86 6.62 -19.70
C TRP A 729 -34.03 6.94 -20.95
N ASN A 730 -34.58 7.68 -21.90
CA ASN A 730 -33.86 8.08 -23.12
C ASN A 730 -32.63 8.94 -22.81
N VAL A 731 -32.67 9.76 -21.75
CA VAL A 731 -31.49 10.53 -21.31
C VAL A 731 -30.43 9.62 -20.70
N THR A 732 -30.82 8.62 -19.90
CA THR A 732 -29.88 7.59 -19.41
C THR A 732 -29.20 6.85 -20.57
N TRP A 733 -29.98 6.52 -21.61
CA TRP A 733 -29.43 5.94 -22.83
C TRP A 733 -28.42 6.87 -23.51
N ALA A 734 -28.76 8.15 -23.67
CA ALA A 734 -27.87 9.14 -24.26
C ALA A 734 -26.56 9.31 -23.47
N MET A 735 -26.64 9.35 -22.14
CA MET A 735 -25.48 9.42 -21.26
C MET A 735 -24.59 8.18 -21.42
N SER A 736 -25.17 6.98 -21.43
CA SER A 736 -24.43 5.72 -21.58
C SER A 736 -23.72 5.63 -22.94
N GLU A 737 -24.34 6.14 -24.01
CA GLU A 737 -23.72 6.18 -25.34
C GLU A 737 -22.69 7.31 -25.49
N SER A 738 -22.67 8.28 -24.58
CA SER A 738 -21.71 9.39 -24.58
C SER A 738 -20.39 9.08 -23.86
N VAL A 739 -20.26 7.87 -23.28
CA VAL A 739 -19.06 7.43 -22.55
C VAL A 739 -18.50 6.11 -23.10
N LYS A 740 -17.21 5.86 -22.84
CA LYS A 740 -16.58 4.55 -23.11
C LYS A 740 -17.36 3.41 -22.43
N PRO A 741 -17.40 2.21 -23.04
CA PRO A 741 -18.10 1.06 -22.45
C PRO A 741 -17.68 0.70 -21.02
N GLU A 742 -16.40 0.90 -20.66
CA GLU A 742 -15.88 0.65 -19.31
C GLU A 742 -16.47 1.56 -18.22
N PHE A 743 -17.05 2.70 -18.57
CA PHE A 743 -17.74 3.59 -17.62
C PHE A 743 -19.22 3.25 -17.44
N ARG A 744 -19.78 2.39 -18.30
CA ARG A 744 -21.17 1.93 -18.22
C ARG A 744 -21.31 0.92 -17.08
N GLY A 745 -22.26 1.17 -16.18
CA GLY A 745 -22.43 0.43 -14.94
C GLY A 745 -21.43 0.82 -13.84
N LEU A 746 -20.53 1.78 -14.09
CA LEU A 746 -19.58 2.30 -13.09
C LEU A 746 -19.94 3.75 -12.68
N TYR A 747 -20.01 4.67 -13.65
CA TYR A 747 -20.39 6.07 -13.43
C TYR A 747 -21.66 6.48 -14.20
N VAL A 748 -22.06 5.67 -15.18
CA VAL A 748 -23.28 5.91 -15.94
C VAL A 748 -24.06 4.61 -16.00
N ALA A 749 -25.32 4.62 -15.62
CA ALA A 749 -26.14 3.41 -15.56
C ALA A 749 -26.25 2.72 -16.94
N ASP A 750 -26.23 1.38 -16.94
CA ASP A 750 -26.52 0.57 -18.12
C ASP A 750 -28.02 0.68 -18.48
N PRO A 751 -28.37 1.27 -19.65
CA PRO A 751 -29.75 1.55 -20.00
C PRO A 751 -30.59 0.28 -20.19
N ASN A 752 -29.98 -0.90 -20.37
CA ASN A 752 -30.72 -2.16 -20.52
C ASN A 752 -31.35 -2.65 -19.22
N LYS A 753 -30.83 -2.21 -18.07
CA LYS A 753 -31.37 -2.54 -16.73
C LYS A 753 -32.34 -1.46 -16.21
N GLY A 754 -32.35 -0.30 -16.88
CA GLY A 754 -32.89 0.95 -16.34
C GLY A 754 -32.08 1.46 -15.15
N SER A 755 -32.30 2.71 -14.74
CA SER A 755 -31.67 3.34 -13.57
C SER A 755 -32.68 3.62 -12.46
N VAL A 756 -32.23 3.70 -11.21
CA VAL A 756 -33.06 4.16 -10.08
C VAL A 756 -33.51 5.62 -10.30
N HIS A 757 -32.73 6.43 -11.02
CA HIS A 757 -33.20 7.73 -11.51
C HIS A 757 -34.43 7.62 -12.41
N ASN A 758 -34.51 6.61 -13.30
CA ASN A 758 -35.69 6.42 -14.15
C ASN A 758 -36.94 6.03 -13.36
N ARG A 759 -36.78 5.62 -12.10
CA ARG A 759 -37.85 5.19 -11.21
C ARG A 759 -38.30 6.32 -10.28
N GLY A 760 -37.68 7.51 -10.39
CA GLY A 760 -37.87 8.62 -9.45
C GLY A 760 -37.38 8.29 -8.04
N GLY A 761 -36.49 7.30 -7.92
CA GLY A 761 -35.99 6.79 -6.65
C GLY A 761 -34.55 7.21 -6.35
N ALA A 762 -33.87 7.98 -7.20
CA ALA A 762 -32.48 8.38 -6.97
C ALA A 762 -32.35 9.90 -6.98
N VAL A 763 -31.41 10.41 -6.18
CA VAL A 763 -31.10 11.84 -6.08
C VAL A 763 -29.59 12.06 -6.04
N ASP A 764 -29.14 13.01 -6.85
CA ASP A 764 -27.77 13.51 -6.86
C ASP A 764 -27.76 14.90 -6.23
N LEU A 765 -26.96 15.11 -5.19
CA LEU A 765 -27.04 16.33 -4.38
C LEU A 765 -25.73 16.69 -3.65
N THR A 766 -25.69 17.92 -3.16
CA THR A 766 -24.62 18.42 -2.28
C THR A 766 -25.19 19.22 -1.11
N LEU A 767 -24.29 19.70 -0.24
CA LEU A 767 -24.59 20.58 0.88
C LEU A 767 -24.26 22.04 0.54
N TYR A 768 -24.99 22.97 1.17
CA TYR A 768 -24.65 24.40 1.22
C TYR A 768 -24.81 24.94 2.64
N ASP A 769 -24.08 26.00 2.98
CA ASP A 769 -24.18 26.65 4.29
C ASP A 769 -25.42 27.57 4.34
N LEU A 770 -26.31 27.37 5.32
CA LEU A 770 -27.56 28.14 5.42
C LEU A 770 -27.34 29.62 5.75
N LYS A 771 -26.21 29.96 6.38
CA LYS A 771 -25.89 31.32 6.80
C LYS A 771 -25.24 32.12 5.69
N THR A 772 -24.32 31.52 4.94
CA THR A 772 -23.58 32.21 3.85
C THR A 772 -24.23 32.00 2.49
N GLY A 773 -25.00 30.93 2.30
CA GLY A 773 -25.52 30.51 0.99
C GLY A 773 -24.47 29.85 0.10
N GLU A 774 -23.25 29.64 0.58
CA GLU A 774 -22.17 29.08 -0.21
C GLU A 774 -22.26 27.55 -0.29
N ILE A 775 -21.96 27.01 -1.48
CA ILE A 775 -21.85 25.56 -1.69
C ILE A 775 -20.67 25.03 -0.87
N ILE A 776 -20.88 23.91 -0.19
CA ILE A 776 -19.82 23.26 0.59
C ILE A 776 -18.97 22.38 -0.33
N PRO A 777 -17.65 22.63 -0.45
CA PRO A 777 -16.78 21.82 -1.29
C PRO A 777 -16.64 20.39 -0.76
N MET A 778 -16.63 19.42 -1.67
CA MET A 778 -16.37 18.00 -1.39
C MET A 778 -14.98 17.61 -1.94
N GLN A 779 -14.60 16.34 -1.83
CA GLN A 779 -13.27 15.87 -2.24
C GLN A 779 -13.10 15.79 -3.78
N GLY A 780 -14.20 15.59 -4.50
CA GLY A 780 -14.30 15.61 -5.96
C GLY A 780 -15.39 16.59 -6.40
N GLU A 781 -15.39 16.93 -7.67
CA GLU A 781 -16.46 17.71 -8.29
C GLU A 781 -17.67 16.82 -8.61
N TYR A 782 -18.85 17.42 -8.81
CA TYR A 782 -20.01 16.69 -9.34
C TYR A 782 -19.73 16.21 -10.76
N ASP A 783 -20.27 15.04 -11.14
CA ASP A 783 -20.12 14.46 -12.49
C ASP A 783 -18.64 14.12 -12.86
N GLU A 784 -17.78 14.03 -11.87
CA GLU A 784 -16.37 13.66 -12.04
C GLU A 784 -16.21 12.14 -12.28
N LEU A 785 -15.67 11.77 -13.44
CA LEU A 785 -15.38 10.38 -13.83
C LEU A 785 -13.98 9.95 -13.38
N SER A 786 -13.66 10.22 -12.11
CA SER A 786 -12.35 9.95 -11.52
C SER A 786 -12.51 9.34 -10.14
N ILE A 787 -11.44 8.75 -9.62
CA ILE A 787 -11.42 8.22 -8.27
C ILE A 787 -11.88 9.21 -7.17
N ARG A 788 -11.74 10.52 -7.38
CA ARG A 788 -12.18 11.52 -6.38
C ARG A 788 -13.69 11.53 -6.19
N SER A 789 -14.47 10.99 -7.14
CA SER A 789 -15.91 10.80 -6.98
C SER A 789 -16.25 9.64 -6.06
N HIS A 790 -15.35 8.66 -5.89
CA HIS A 790 -15.60 7.47 -5.10
C HIS A 790 -15.77 7.80 -3.62
N ARG A 791 -16.73 7.15 -2.98
CA ARG A 791 -17.02 7.36 -1.55
C ARG A 791 -15.89 6.87 -0.65
N SER A 792 -15.11 5.88 -1.10
CA SER A 792 -13.91 5.37 -0.43
C SER A 792 -12.68 6.28 -0.61
N TYR A 793 -12.72 7.29 -1.49
CA TYR A 793 -11.58 8.18 -1.68
C TYR A 793 -11.24 8.91 -0.37
N PHE A 794 -9.99 8.73 0.08
CA PHE A 794 -9.50 9.19 1.38
C PHE A 794 -8.70 10.50 1.31
N GLY A 795 -8.42 11.01 0.10
CA GLY A 795 -7.70 12.27 -0.11
C GLY A 795 -8.46 13.52 0.33
N GLY A 796 -8.01 14.70 -0.09
CA GLY A 796 -8.66 15.97 0.27
C GLY A 796 -8.46 16.37 1.73
N THR A 797 -9.34 17.21 2.27
CA THR A 797 -9.28 17.73 3.64
C THR A 797 -10.21 16.97 4.58
N SER A 798 -9.89 17.01 5.87
CA SER A 798 -10.71 16.52 6.99
C SER A 798 -12.11 17.10 6.94
N ARG A 799 -12.22 18.40 6.61
CA ARG A 799 -13.50 19.10 6.48
C ARG A 799 -14.33 18.58 5.31
N GLN A 800 -13.72 18.36 4.14
CA GLN A 800 -14.42 17.75 2.99
C GLN A 800 -14.90 16.34 3.32
N ARG A 801 -14.04 15.52 3.94
CA ARG A 801 -14.41 14.17 4.39
C ARG A 801 -15.53 14.21 5.43
N TRP A 802 -15.55 15.22 6.31
CA TRP A 802 -16.63 15.38 7.28
C TRP A 802 -17.97 15.67 6.62
N PHE A 803 -18.04 16.65 5.71
CA PHE A 803 -19.30 17.01 5.08
C PHE A 803 -19.83 15.88 4.21
N LYS A 804 -18.97 15.18 3.47
CA LYS A 804 -19.34 13.95 2.75
C LYS A 804 -19.99 12.93 3.68
N LYS A 805 -19.42 12.77 4.87
CA LYS A 805 -19.93 11.86 5.90
C LYS A 805 -21.25 12.34 6.51
N LEU A 806 -21.37 13.63 6.86
CA LEU A 806 -22.62 14.23 7.37
C LEU A 806 -23.75 13.97 6.37
N LEU A 807 -23.50 14.27 5.09
CA LEU A 807 -24.45 14.03 4.02
C LEU A 807 -24.83 12.56 3.93
N THR A 808 -23.85 11.66 3.88
CA THR A 808 -24.09 10.21 3.80
C THR A 808 -24.92 9.71 4.99
N THR A 809 -24.63 10.20 6.20
CA THR A 809 -25.34 9.81 7.42
C THR A 809 -26.78 10.32 7.41
N ALA A 810 -27.01 11.56 7.00
CA ALA A 810 -28.33 12.14 6.89
C ALA A 810 -29.20 11.32 5.92
N MET A 811 -28.68 11.06 4.72
CA MET A 811 -29.38 10.30 3.69
C MET A 811 -29.73 8.88 4.18
N MET A 812 -28.79 8.17 4.81
CA MET A 812 -29.03 6.83 5.35
C MET A 812 -30.06 6.77 6.48
N ASN A 813 -30.03 7.76 7.39
CA ASN A 813 -31.02 7.87 8.46
C ASN A 813 -32.44 8.15 7.94
N HIS A 814 -32.55 8.55 6.67
CA HIS A 814 -33.79 8.90 6.02
C HIS A 814 -34.03 8.06 4.76
N ASP A 815 -33.76 6.75 4.86
CA ASP A 815 -34.21 5.72 3.90
C ASP A 815 -33.48 5.68 2.55
N PHE A 816 -32.33 6.36 2.43
CA PHE A 816 -31.49 6.30 1.24
C PHE A 816 -30.26 5.39 1.41
N ILE A 817 -29.79 4.85 0.30
CA ILE A 817 -28.64 3.95 0.15
C ILE A 817 -27.60 4.69 -0.69
N PRO A 818 -26.39 4.93 -0.18
CA PRO A 818 -25.34 5.59 -0.94
C PRO A 818 -24.80 4.71 -2.07
N TYR A 819 -24.47 5.31 -3.22
CA TYR A 819 -23.69 4.63 -4.27
C TYR A 819 -22.18 4.74 -4.01
N GLU A 820 -21.42 3.70 -4.36
CA GLU A 820 -20.01 3.57 -3.95
C GLU A 820 -19.08 4.47 -4.77
N GLN A 821 -19.34 4.61 -6.07
CA GLN A 821 -18.48 5.32 -7.01
C GLN A 821 -18.77 6.82 -7.08
N GLU A 822 -19.87 7.30 -6.51
CA GLU A 822 -20.29 8.70 -6.59
C GLU A 822 -20.72 9.20 -5.21
N TRP A 823 -19.97 10.14 -4.63
CA TRP A 823 -20.26 10.65 -3.29
C TRP A 823 -21.59 11.42 -3.20
N TRP A 824 -22.07 11.97 -4.32
CA TRP A 824 -23.30 12.76 -4.43
C TRP A 824 -24.57 11.93 -4.62
N HIS A 825 -24.45 10.66 -5.04
CA HIS A 825 -25.57 9.84 -5.49
C HIS A 825 -26.15 8.98 -4.36
N PHE A 826 -27.48 8.96 -4.27
CA PHE A 826 -28.24 8.22 -3.27
C PHE A 826 -29.52 7.61 -3.85
N ASP A 827 -29.66 6.28 -3.66
CA ASP A 827 -30.83 5.50 -4.05
C ASP A 827 -31.81 5.38 -2.89
N TYR A 828 -33.10 5.56 -3.14
CA TYR A 828 -34.14 5.29 -2.17
C TYR A 828 -34.28 3.78 -1.97
N LYS A 829 -34.40 3.34 -0.72
CA LYS A 829 -34.41 1.90 -0.37
C LYS A 829 -35.52 1.08 -1.04
N ILE A 830 -36.59 1.73 -1.50
CA ILE A 830 -37.71 1.09 -2.21
C ILE A 830 -37.54 1.35 -3.71
N SER A 831 -37.58 0.28 -4.51
CA SER A 831 -37.57 0.37 -5.96
C SER A 831 -38.99 0.59 -6.51
N PHE A 832 -39.10 1.42 -7.56
CA PHE A 832 -40.35 1.71 -8.26
C PHE A 832 -40.29 1.27 -9.74
N ASP A 833 -41.38 1.42 -10.47
CA ASP A 833 -41.43 1.12 -11.90
C ASP A 833 -40.59 2.12 -12.72
N VAL A 834 -39.99 1.63 -13.82
CA VAL A 834 -39.24 2.49 -14.76
C VAL A 834 -40.20 3.40 -15.51
N LEU A 835 -39.95 4.71 -15.45
CA LEU A 835 -40.68 5.73 -16.18
C LEU A 835 -39.84 6.25 -17.37
N ASN A 836 -40.52 6.80 -18.38
CA ASN A 836 -39.89 7.49 -19.50
C ASN A 836 -40.73 8.70 -19.93
N ILE A 837 -41.08 9.54 -18.96
CA ILE A 837 -41.90 10.74 -19.13
C ILE A 837 -40.95 11.92 -19.32
N PRO A 838 -41.01 12.67 -20.44
CA PRO A 838 -40.22 13.89 -20.60
C PRO A 838 -40.49 14.91 -19.48
N LEU A 839 -39.43 15.56 -18.97
CA LEU A 839 -39.53 16.50 -17.85
C LEU A 839 -40.45 17.70 -18.14
N GLU A 840 -40.55 18.13 -19.40
CA GLU A 840 -41.46 19.20 -19.83
C GLU A 840 -42.95 18.84 -19.74
N ASN A 841 -43.27 17.55 -19.56
CA ASN A 841 -44.64 17.05 -19.44
C ASN A 841 -45.07 16.82 -17.98
N LEU A 842 -44.23 17.18 -17.00
CA LEU A 842 -44.45 16.98 -15.57
C LEU A 842 -44.74 18.27 -14.80
#